data_AF-A0A853V682-F1
#
_entry.id   AF-A0A853V682-F1
#
_cell.length_a   1.000
_cell.length_b   1.000
_cell.length_c   1.000
_cell.angle_alpha   90.00
_cell.angle_beta   90.00
_cell.angle_gamma   90.00
#
_symmetry.space_group_name_H-M   'P 1'
#
loop_
_entity.id
_entity.type
_entity.pdbx_description
1 polymer ?
#
loop_
_entity_poly.entity_id
_entity_poly.type
_entity_poly.pdbx_seq_one_letter_code
_entity_poly.pdbx_strand_id
1 'polypeptide(L)'
;MNGQFSVKLLQKLNTYGQKTVNVKLIYWVKGQGTIDINLKQYHMTEGDIVLLMLNDLYQIQSDDDAVTLVVDLSFKDYVKYASEYIDISGYKLSNIEKQQVLPILMNIIELECFNKADEQTTLKMIKHLCVELGSMSHLYRAKTQNMTVLDEVHDYLISHHTKKLKKQEIANALNMTNQELSNVIKYQTPFQSINQYVNDIRLKCALIDILKEHRTVEDIAYQHGFNHYSRFINLFKDSYGYTPKEIRKQYHSLTTSYYENIQYLPLSEQTYQSYFHKVKHYTTVSNNKDIILSSNTLPICHIEPKDLFITSQQLLYLNEHQIFYVTQHLFSKNKHVYVIIPFDLTDFSAVQRMCEYYLTKLNYLGLTPIFYFKGLDLTYLEQHGFNNVNQLFITLFYSRFVNEVDGVSIMLDSTDKQVIQKVVNEVRQFFNRCTLYLSVPHRDVRPYEFNEIDEYITSYFITFEQLTTWKKYHHKVILDTTMLNMNQNGEITQQNIINFSLMARYYLMHKGISFSLDFLLQYLFHGRNMDNNMFLAFFNMMNQLRGDIVHQDNQIILTKFKFEYQCLAFNMNISTAEQLQDLQLNFKTTQPMSHAESSLITYTKAPNLNHHQDQTKNKDNLFQPHFWKGQLSYPTIINRKYILPSMSIGHIKFSLRS
;
A
#
# COMPACT_ATOMS: atom_id res chain seq x y z
N MET A 1 23.30 19.37 -15.70
CA MET A 1 22.30 18.31 -15.52
C MET A 1 22.26 17.48 -16.79
N ASN A 2 22.60 16.19 -16.71
CA ASN A 2 22.50 15.26 -17.83
C ASN A 2 21.02 15.19 -18.26
N GLY A 3 20.71 15.41 -19.55
CA GLY A 3 19.38 15.74 -20.08
C GLY A 3 18.30 14.63 -20.03
N GLN A 4 18.01 14.07 -18.85
CA GLN A 4 17.02 13.01 -18.63
C GLN A 4 15.62 13.54 -18.27
N PHE A 5 15.52 14.72 -17.64
CA PHE A 5 14.26 15.43 -17.40
C PHE A 5 14.51 16.93 -17.17
N SER A 6 13.46 17.75 -17.23
CA SER A 6 13.51 19.15 -16.81
C SER A 6 12.21 19.60 -16.15
N VAL A 7 12.32 20.45 -15.12
CA VAL A 7 11.17 21.04 -14.42
C VAL A 7 11.24 22.55 -14.61
N LYS A 8 10.14 23.17 -15.08
CA LYS A 8 10.08 24.60 -15.37
C LYS A 8 8.77 25.19 -14.87
N LEU A 9 8.85 26.37 -14.26
CA LEU A 9 7.68 27.16 -13.90
C LEU A 9 7.58 28.36 -14.83
N LEU A 10 6.43 28.50 -15.49
CA LEU A 10 6.21 29.48 -16.55
C LEU A 10 4.96 30.29 -16.25
N GLN A 11 5.05 31.60 -16.42
CA GLN A 11 3.91 32.51 -16.39
C GLN A 11 3.54 32.90 -17.83
N LYS A 12 2.23 33.01 -18.10
CA LYS A 12 1.69 33.33 -19.43
C LYS A 12 2.20 32.36 -20.50
N LEU A 13 1.94 31.07 -20.31
CA LEU A 13 2.34 30.04 -21.25
C LEU A 13 1.42 30.05 -22.48
N ASN A 14 1.86 30.72 -23.55
CA ASN A 14 1.21 30.64 -24.85
C ASN A 14 2.07 29.86 -25.83
N THR A 15 1.50 28.79 -26.40
CA THR A 15 2.17 27.96 -27.42
C THR A 15 1.25 27.73 -28.59
N TYR A 16 1.80 27.78 -29.81
CA TYR A 16 1.04 27.58 -31.04
C TYR A 16 1.67 26.45 -31.85
N GLY A 17 0.87 25.44 -32.20
CA GLY A 17 1.25 24.34 -33.10
C GLY A 17 2.53 23.58 -32.71
N GLN A 18 2.75 23.37 -31.41
CA GLN A 18 3.94 22.69 -30.92
C GLN A 18 3.80 21.17 -31.04
N LYS A 19 4.88 20.49 -31.38
CA LYS A 19 4.95 19.03 -31.34
C LYS A 19 5.77 18.62 -30.13
N THR A 20 5.26 17.71 -29.31
CA THR A 20 6.06 17.15 -28.22
C THR A 20 6.95 16.01 -28.72
N VAL A 21 8.22 16.04 -28.33
CA VAL A 21 9.26 15.04 -28.66
C VAL A 21 9.58 14.15 -27.46
N ASN A 22 8.96 14.44 -26.32
CA ASN A 22 9.13 13.83 -25.01
C ASN A 22 7.76 13.72 -24.32
N VAL A 23 7.69 13.00 -23.20
CA VAL A 23 6.48 13.00 -22.36
C VAL A 23 6.47 14.28 -21.53
N LYS A 24 5.37 15.02 -21.52
CA LYS A 24 5.25 16.24 -20.72
C LYS A 24 4.06 16.17 -19.80
N LEU A 25 4.24 16.64 -18.58
CA LEU A 25 3.16 16.87 -17.64
C LEU A 25 3.04 18.37 -17.39
N ILE A 26 1.86 18.92 -17.67
CA ILE A 26 1.57 20.34 -17.53
C ILE A 26 0.52 20.52 -16.44
N TYR A 27 0.89 21.21 -15.37
CA TYR A 27 0.05 21.47 -14.21
C TYR A 27 -0.30 22.97 -14.12
N TRP A 28 -1.59 23.30 -14.09
CA TRP A 28 -2.08 24.67 -13.87
C TRP A 28 -2.04 25.00 -12.37
N VAL A 29 -1.00 25.71 -11.95
CA VAL A 29 -0.76 26.07 -10.54
C VAL A 29 -1.66 27.23 -10.11
N LYS A 30 -1.92 28.16 -11.04
CA LYS A 30 -2.77 29.33 -10.81
C LYS A 30 -3.36 29.79 -12.15
N GLY A 31 -4.57 30.33 -12.09
CA GLY A 31 -5.25 30.94 -13.24
C GLY A 31 -5.93 29.89 -14.11
N GLN A 32 -6.26 30.27 -15.34
CA GLN A 32 -7.00 29.43 -16.27
C GLN A 32 -6.44 29.56 -17.69
N GLY A 33 -6.97 28.75 -18.59
CA GLY A 33 -6.61 28.78 -20.01
C GLY A 33 -7.25 27.63 -20.78
N THR A 34 -6.74 27.42 -21.98
CA THR A 34 -7.13 26.31 -22.85
C THR A 34 -5.90 25.63 -23.41
N ILE A 35 -5.96 24.31 -23.52
CA ILE A 35 -4.97 23.51 -24.23
C ILE A 35 -5.68 22.64 -25.25
N ASP A 36 -5.22 22.70 -26.49
CA ASP A 36 -5.70 21.78 -27.52
C ASP A 36 -4.63 20.73 -27.75
N ILE A 37 -5.02 19.45 -27.75
CA ILE A 37 -4.15 18.30 -27.99
C ILE A 37 -4.75 17.52 -29.14
N ASN A 38 -4.01 17.36 -30.24
CA ASN A 38 -4.46 16.68 -31.46
C ASN A 38 -5.88 17.11 -31.87
N LEU A 39 -6.13 18.43 -31.89
CA LEU A 39 -7.40 19.08 -32.24
C LEU A 39 -8.51 18.96 -31.18
N LYS A 40 -8.28 18.29 -30.05
CA LYS A 40 -9.22 18.23 -28.93
C LYS A 40 -8.89 19.31 -27.90
N GLN A 41 -9.83 20.24 -27.72
CA GLN A 41 -9.71 21.34 -26.77
C GLN A 41 -10.09 20.93 -25.35
N TYR A 42 -9.27 21.35 -24.38
CA TYR A 42 -9.50 21.20 -22.96
C TYR A 42 -9.45 22.57 -22.30
N HIS A 43 -10.49 22.89 -21.52
CA HIS A 43 -10.46 24.04 -20.64
C HIS A 43 -9.69 23.67 -19.36
N MET A 44 -8.80 24.55 -18.93
CA MET A 44 -7.87 24.33 -17.82
C MET A 44 -8.12 25.39 -16.76
N THR A 45 -8.29 24.94 -15.52
CA THR A 45 -8.35 25.81 -14.34
C THR A 45 -7.30 25.40 -13.34
N GLU A 46 -7.10 26.21 -12.30
CA GLU A 46 -6.23 25.89 -11.18
C GLU A 46 -6.47 24.46 -10.67
N GLY A 47 -5.40 23.68 -10.48
CA GLY A 47 -5.48 22.29 -10.04
C GLY A 47 -5.45 21.27 -11.18
N ASP A 48 -5.72 21.66 -12.42
CA ASP A 48 -5.77 20.73 -13.54
C ASP A 48 -4.39 20.31 -14.05
N ILE A 49 -4.28 19.05 -14.45
CA ILE A 49 -3.08 18.45 -15.02
C ILE A 49 -3.42 17.89 -16.40
N VAL A 50 -2.51 18.08 -17.36
CA VAL A 50 -2.55 17.46 -18.68
C VAL A 50 -1.26 16.69 -18.92
N LEU A 51 -1.41 15.47 -19.44
CA LEU A 51 -0.33 14.65 -19.96
C LEU A 51 -0.24 14.84 -21.48
N LEU A 52 0.95 15.10 -21.99
CA LEU A 52 1.27 15.09 -23.41
C LEU A 52 2.17 13.88 -23.68
N MET A 53 1.75 13.06 -24.64
CA MET A 53 2.42 11.87 -25.10
C MET A 53 3.24 12.15 -26.35
N LEU A 54 4.23 11.30 -26.61
CA LEU A 54 5.14 11.46 -27.74
C LEU A 54 4.37 11.71 -29.05
N ASN A 55 4.80 12.73 -29.80
CA ASN A 55 4.21 13.19 -31.06
C ASN A 55 2.86 13.90 -30.98
N ASP A 56 2.34 14.19 -29.79
CA ASP A 56 1.19 15.06 -29.67
C ASP A 56 1.47 16.44 -30.26
N LEU A 57 0.53 16.90 -31.08
CA LEU A 57 0.43 18.29 -31.47
C LEU A 57 -0.39 19.01 -30.40
N TYR A 58 0.17 20.06 -29.81
CA TYR A 58 -0.54 20.85 -28.81
C TYR A 58 -0.37 22.35 -29.00
N GLN A 59 -1.37 23.10 -28.54
CA GLN A 59 -1.33 24.54 -28.41
C GLN A 59 -1.94 24.95 -27.08
N ILE A 60 -1.35 25.95 -26.44
CA ILE A 60 -1.76 26.46 -25.14
C ILE A 60 -2.04 27.94 -25.28
N GLN A 61 -3.15 28.36 -24.70
CA GLN A 61 -3.47 29.76 -24.48
C GLN A 61 -3.82 29.92 -23.00
N SER A 62 -2.98 30.63 -22.26
CA SER A 62 -3.21 30.90 -20.84
C SER A 62 -3.46 32.38 -20.60
N ASP A 63 -4.22 32.70 -19.55
CA ASP A 63 -4.40 34.08 -19.09
C ASP A 63 -3.06 34.71 -18.65
N ASP A 64 -3.00 36.03 -18.60
CA ASP A 64 -1.76 36.78 -18.34
C ASP A 64 -1.14 36.51 -16.95
N ASP A 65 -1.97 36.19 -15.96
CA ASP A 65 -1.53 35.88 -14.59
C ASP A 65 -1.48 34.37 -14.30
N ALA A 66 -1.74 33.54 -15.32
CA ALA A 66 -1.70 32.09 -15.18
C ALA A 66 -0.26 31.59 -15.01
N VAL A 67 -0.09 30.67 -14.06
CA VAL A 67 1.19 30.04 -13.75
C VAL A 67 1.07 28.54 -13.98
N THR A 68 1.96 28.03 -14.82
CA THR A 68 1.98 26.63 -15.26
C THR A 68 3.31 25.99 -14.93
N LEU A 69 3.25 24.80 -14.34
CA LEU A 69 4.41 23.96 -14.13
C LEU A 69 4.49 22.97 -15.30
N VAL A 70 5.66 22.90 -15.93
CA VAL A 70 5.95 21.95 -17.02
C VAL A 70 7.06 21.02 -16.56
N VAL A 71 6.74 19.73 -16.49
CA VAL A 71 7.71 18.65 -16.29
C VAL A 71 7.90 17.95 -17.62
N ASP A 72 9.12 18.01 -18.16
CA ASP A 72 9.53 17.39 -19.41
C ASP A 72 10.35 16.14 -19.08
N LEU A 73 9.87 14.98 -19.48
CA LEU A 73 10.47 13.67 -19.23
C LEU A 73 10.97 13.08 -20.54
N SER A 74 12.24 12.69 -20.59
CA SER A 74 12.80 11.90 -21.69
C SER A 74 11.88 10.71 -21.98
N PHE A 75 11.39 10.60 -23.23
CA PHE A 75 10.52 9.48 -23.60
C PHE A 75 11.21 8.13 -23.35
N LYS A 76 12.52 8.06 -23.61
CA LYS A 76 13.35 6.87 -23.36
C LYS A 76 13.32 6.45 -21.89
N ASP A 77 13.41 7.40 -20.96
CA ASP A 77 13.37 7.10 -19.53
C ASP A 77 11.95 6.84 -19.05
N TYR A 78 10.96 7.50 -19.64
CA TYR A 78 9.55 7.20 -19.42
C TYR A 78 9.24 5.74 -19.77
N VAL A 79 9.57 5.27 -20.98
CA VAL A 79 9.32 3.87 -21.43
C VAL A 79 10.07 2.86 -20.55
N LYS A 80 11.26 3.21 -20.05
CA LYS A 80 12.05 2.33 -19.18
C LYS A 80 11.36 2.02 -17.84
N TYR A 81 10.51 2.92 -17.36
CA TYR A 81 9.89 2.83 -16.04
C TYR A 81 8.36 2.72 -16.08
N ALA A 82 7.73 3.16 -17.18
CA ALA A 82 6.32 2.92 -17.46
C ALA A 82 6.10 1.42 -17.79
N SER A 83 4.93 0.89 -17.46
CA SER A 83 4.55 -0.48 -17.82
C SER A 83 4.40 -0.65 -19.34
N GLU A 84 4.15 -1.88 -19.79
CA GLU A 84 4.21 -2.35 -21.19
C GLU A 84 3.24 -1.67 -22.17
N TYR A 85 2.44 -0.69 -21.73
CA TYR A 85 1.41 -0.04 -22.53
C TYR A 85 1.47 1.48 -22.37
N ILE A 86 1.84 2.16 -23.45
CA ILE A 86 1.99 3.62 -23.53
C ILE A 86 0.79 4.20 -24.29
N ASP A 87 0.15 5.23 -23.73
CA ASP A 87 -0.93 5.93 -24.40
C ASP A 87 -0.45 6.62 -25.69
N ILE A 88 -1.30 6.56 -26.71
CA ILE A 88 -0.99 7.01 -28.07
C ILE A 88 -1.13 8.54 -28.21
N SER A 89 -1.90 9.15 -27.31
CA SER A 89 -2.19 10.58 -27.30
C SER A 89 -2.41 11.09 -25.88
N GLY A 90 -1.98 12.32 -25.64
CA GLY A 90 -2.18 13.03 -24.40
C GLY A 90 -3.62 13.41 -24.12
N TYR A 91 -3.90 13.65 -22.84
CA TYR A 91 -5.22 13.96 -22.33
C TYR A 91 -5.14 14.76 -21.03
N LYS A 92 -6.25 15.39 -20.67
CA LYS A 92 -6.46 16.00 -19.35
C LYS A 92 -6.76 14.91 -18.32
N LEU A 93 -5.95 14.85 -17.26
CA LEU A 93 -6.11 13.86 -16.21
C LEU A 93 -7.45 14.04 -15.48
N SER A 94 -8.08 12.93 -15.13
CA SER A 94 -9.23 12.88 -14.23
C SER A 94 -8.81 13.22 -12.79
N ASN A 95 -9.79 13.48 -11.93
CA ASN A 95 -9.49 13.79 -10.52
C ASN A 95 -8.79 12.65 -9.79
N ILE A 96 -9.04 11.39 -10.17
CA ILE A 96 -8.40 10.21 -9.58
C ILE A 96 -6.92 10.16 -9.99
N GLU A 97 -6.63 10.32 -11.28
CA GLU A 97 -5.25 10.32 -11.81
C GLU A 97 -4.44 11.52 -11.26
N LYS A 98 -5.09 12.68 -11.13
CA LYS A 98 -4.48 13.86 -10.48
C LYS A 98 -4.06 13.55 -9.04
N GLN A 99 -4.90 12.86 -8.26
CA GLN A 99 -4.58 12.52 -6.86
C GLN A 99 -3.37 11.59 -6.74
N GLN A 100 -3.10 10.74 -7.74
CA GLN A 100 -1.95 9.83 -7.74
C GLN A 100 -0.65 10.56 -8.09
N VAL A 101 -0.70 11.48 -9.06
CA VAL A 101 0.51 12.12 -9.63
C VAL A 101 0.91 13.40 -8.88
N LEU A 102 -0.07 14.15 -8.36
CA LEU A 102 0.18 15.46 -7.72
C LEU A 102 1.12 15.39 -6.50
N PRO A 103 1.03 14.41 -5.58
CA PRO A 103 1.97 14.32 -4.45
C PRO A 103 3.42 14.15 -4.89
N ILE A 104 3.64 13.38 -5.96
CA ILE A 104 4.97 13.11 -6.52
C ILE A 104 5.53 14.38 -7.16
N LEU A 105 4.70 15.07 -7.95
CA LEU A 105 5.04 16.38 -8.52
C LEU A 105 5.44 17.38 -7.44
N MET A 106 4.67 17.47 -6.35
CA MET A 106 4.98 18.42 -5.27
C MET A 106 6.31 18.11 -4.59
N ASN A 107 6.63 16.83 -4.38
CA ASN A 107 7.91 16.43 -3.81
C ASN A 107 9.08 16.78 -4.74
N ILE A 108 8.93 16.58 -6.06
CA ILE A 108 9.96 16.97 -7.04
C ILE A 108 10.19 18.49 -7.01
N ILE A 109 9.11 19.29 -7.00
CA ILE A 109 9.21 20.75 -6.97
C ILE A 109 9.86 21.24 -5.66
N GLU A 110 9.54 20.62 -4.54
CA GLU A 110 10.16 20.94 -3.25
C GLU A 110 11.66 20.66 -3.29
N LEU A 111 12.07 19.49 -3.79
CA LEU A 111 13.48 19.15 -3.90
C LEU A 111 14.25 20.13 -4.80
N GLU A 112 13.69 20.51 -5.95
CA GLU A 112 14.28 21.46 -6.89
C GLU A 112 14.34 22.89 -6.32
N CYS A 113 13.26 23.38 -5.69
CA CYS A 113 13.20 24.74 -5.15
C CYS A 113 14.10 24.96 -3.92
N PHE A 114 14.32 23.92 -3.11
CA PHE A 114 15.13 24.00 -1.90
C PHE A 114 16.57 23.49 -2.10
N ASN A 115 16.92 23.04 -3.31
CA ASN A 115 18.26 22.52 -3.65
C ASN A 115 18.72 21.39 -2.69
N LYS A 116 17.76 20.60 -2.19
CA LYS A 116 17.94 19.62 -1.10
C LYS A 116 18.24 18.20 -1.58
N ALA A 117 18.16 17.95 -2.88
CA ALA A 117 18.30 16.61 -3.43
C ALA A 117 19.71 16.30 -3.94
N ASP A 118 20.20 15.11 -3.60
CA ASP A 118 21.22 14.48 -4.42
C ASP A 118 20.59 13.94 -5.72
N GLU A 119 21.39 13.81 -6.77
CA GLU A 119 20.95 13.35 -8.10
C GLU A 119 20.21 12.00 -8.03
N GLN A 120 20.55 11.16 -7.04
CA GLN A 120 19.92 9.86 -6.81
C GLN A 120 18.48 9.95 -6.30
N THR A 121 18.17 10.89 -5.39
CA THR A 121 16.82 11.04 -4.83
C THR A 121 15.86 11.59 -5.89
N THR A 122 16.26 12.60 -6.66
CA THR A 122 15.43 13.12 -7.75
C THR A 122 15.19 12.06 -8.82
N LEU A 123 16.23 11.28 -9.18
CA LEU A 123 16.07 10.18 -10.14
C LEU A 123 15.09 9.10 -9.63
N LYS A 124 15.08 8.79 -8.33
CA LYS A 124 14.08 7.87 -7.73
C LYS A 124 12.65 8.43 -7.83
N MET A 125 12.46 9.72 -7.61
CA MET A 125 11.14 10.36 -7.73
C MET A 125 10.65 10.41 -9.19
N ILE A 126 11.55 10.70 -10.13
CA ILE A 126 11.24 10.67 -11.57
C ILE A 126 10.86 9.25 -12.01
N LYS A 127 11.57 8.21 -11.52
CA LYS A 127 11.18 6.81 -11.75
C LYS A 127 9.77 6.52 -11.23
N HIS A 128 9.47 6.95 -10.01
CA HIS A 128 8.14 6.76 -9.41
C HIS A 128 7.05 7.48 -10.21
N LEU A 129 7.31 8.71 -10.66
CA LEU A 129 6.42 9.47 -11.53
C LEU A 129 6.15 8.73 -12.85
N CYS A 130 7.18 8.20 -13.51
CA CYS A 130 7.03 7.43 -14.75
C CYS A 130 6.23 6.14 -14.55
N VAL A 131 6.43 5.43 -13.42
CA VAL A 131 5.66 4.21 -13.08
C VAL A 131 4.18 4.54 -12.91
N GLU A 132 3.85 5.58 -12.14
CA GLU A 132 2.46 5.98 -11.92
C GLU A 132 1.81 6.40 -13.25
N LEU A 133 2.43 7.31 -14.01
CA LEU A 133 1.91 7.72 -15.32
C LEU A 133 1.72 6.54 -16.28
N GLY A 134 2.66 5.58 -16.29
CA GLY A 134 2.55 4.36 -17.09
C GLY A 134 1.43 3.43 -16.62
N SER A 135 1.12 3.41 -15.32
CA SER A 135 0.06 2.56 -14.77
C SER A 135 -1.36 3.07 -15.08
N MET A 136 -1.52 4.35 -15.39
CA MET A 136 -2.83 4.97 -15.68
C MET A 136 -3.40 4.55 -17.04
N SER A 137 -2.55 4.10 -17.97
CA SER A 137 -2.96 3.60 -19.30
C SER A 137 -3.68 2.24 -19.25
N HIS A 138 -3.63 1.53 -18.12
CA HIS A 138 -4.21 0.18 -17.97
C HIS A 138 -5.74 0.16 -17.91
N LEU A 139 -6.42 1.29 -17.74
CA LEU A 139 -7.89 1.34 -17.72
C LEU A 139 -8.53 1.06 -19.10
N TYR A 140 -7.75 0.90 -20.17
CA TYR A 140 -8.29 0.72 -21.52
C TYR A 140 -7.85 -0.51 -22.34
N ARG A 141 -6.94 -1.39 -21.86
CA ARG A 141 -6.59 -2.63 -22.60
C ARG A 141 -5.83 -3.63 -21.75
N ALA A 142 -6.48 -4.76 -21.45
CA ALA A 142 -5.82 -5.94 -20.90
C ALA A 142 -5.20 -6.78 -22.02
N LYS A 143 -3.98 -7.32 -21.74
CA LYS A 143 -3.34 -8.52 -22.31
C LYS A 143 -2.08 -8.26 -23.18
N THR A 144 -0.89 -8.39 -22.56
CA THR A 144 0.36 -9.10 -22.97
C THR A 144 1.65 -8.46 -22.46
N GLN A 145 2.66 -9.29 -22.20
CA GLN A 145 3.91 -8.98 -21.52
C GLN A 145 5.10 -8.53 -22.42
N ASN A 146 5.99 -7.80 -21.77
CA ASN A 146 7.38 -7.36 -21.95
C ASN A 146 7.66 -6.08 -22.77
N MET A 147 8.64 -5.29 -22.30
CA MET A 147 9.30 -4.22 -23.06
C MET A 147 9.95 -4.88 -24.27
N THR A 148 9.39 -4.61 -25.44
CA THR A 148 9.44 -5.55 -26.55
C THR A 148 9.96 -4.84 -27.77
N VAL A 149 10.63 -5.62 -28.60
CA VAL A 149 10.86 -5.49 -30.05
C VAL A 149 10.09 -4.39 -30.82
N LEU A 150 8.89 -3.99 -30.39
CA LEU A 150 8.16 -2.82 -30.86
C LEU A 150 8.97 -1.51 -30.91
N ASP A 151 9.82 -1.20 -29.93
CA ASP A 151 10.56 0.07 -29.92
C ASP A 151 11.55 0.15 -31.11
N GLU A 152 12.28 -0.92 -31.36
CA GLU A 152 13.19 -1.04 -32.51
C GLU A 152 12.42 -0.99 -33.83
N VAL A 153 11.23 -1.62 -33.86
CA VAL A 153 10.30 -1.51 -34.99
C VAL A 153 9.85 -0.06 -35.19
N HIS A 154 9.46 0.65 -34.14
CA HIS A 154 8.95 2.02 -34.22
C HIS A 154 10.00 2.99 -34.74
N ASP A 155 11.22 2.95 -34.20
CA ASP A 155 12.32 3.83 -34.62
C ASP A 155 12.75 3.58 -36.06
N TYR A 156 12.78 2.31 -36.47
CA TYR A 156 13.03 1.95 -37.86
C TYR A 156 11.96 2.50 -38.80
N LEU A 157 10.68 2.39 -38.41
CA LEU A 157 9.58 2.91 -39.21
C LEU A 157 9.61 4.44 -39.30
N ILE A 158 9.88 5.17 -38.22
CA ILE A 158 10.00 6.64 -38.26
C ILE A 158 11.15 7.07 -39.18
N SER A 159 12.31 6.44 -39.08
CA SER A 159 13.47 6.81 -39.90
C SER A 159 13.28 6.49 -41.40
N HIS A 160 12.36 5.58 -41.74
CA HIS A 160 12.18 5.10 -43.11
C HIS A 160 10.75 5.27 -43.69
N HIS A 161 9.83 5.92 -42.96
CA HIS A 161 8.40 6.00 -43.33
C HIS A 161 8.15 6.63 -44.70
N THR A 162 9.03 7.52 -45.17
CA THR A 162 8.90 8.22 -46.45
C THR A 162 9.09 7.31 -47.66
N LYS A 163 9.74 6.14 -47.48
CA LYS A 163 9.99 5.17 -48.54
C LYS A 163 8.92 4.08 -48.57
N LYS A 164 8.85 3.35 -49.69
CA LYS A 164 8.04 2.13 -49.77
C LYS A 164 8.68 1.05 -48.90
N LEU A 165 8.02 0.72 -47.80
CA LEU A 165 8.48 -0.29 -46.86
C LEU A 165 7.83 -1.63 -47.17
N LYS A 166 8.63 -2.67 -47.45
CA LYS A 166 8.11 -4.04 -47.45
C LYS A 166 8.26 -4.66 -46.07
N LYS A 167 7.25 -5.41 -45.65
CA LYS A 167 7.24 -6.14 -44.37
C LYS A 167 8.51 -6.98 -44.14
N GLN A 168 8.98 -7.65 -45.18
CA GLN A 168 10.19 -8.49 -45.12
C GLN A 168 11.48 -7.68 -44.97
N GLU A 169 11.53 -6.45 -45.51
CA GLU A 169 12.68 -5.55 -45.36
C GLU A 169 12.77 -5.04 -43.92
N ILE A 170 11.63 -4.70 -43.30
CA ILE A 170 11.56 -4.31 -41.89
C ILE A 170 11.97 -5.48 -40.99
N ALA A 171 11.42 -6.68 -41.25
CA ALA A 171 11.73 -7.88 -40.48
C ALA A 171 13.23 -8.22 -40.54
N ASN A 172 13.83 -8.19 -41.73
CA ASN A 172 15.27 -8.43 -41.91
C ASN A 172 16.14 -7.38 -41.21
N ALA A 173 15.76 -6.09 -41.28
CA ALA A 173 16.54 -5.01 -40.67
C ALA A 173 16.57 -5.09 -39.14
N LEU A 174 15.58 -5.74 -38.55
CA LEU A 174 15.41 -5.88 -37.10
C LEU A 174 15.72 -7.30 -36.61
N ASN A 175 16.32 -8.14 -37.45
CA ASN A 175 16.61 -9.55 -37.15
C ASN A 175 15.40 -10.35 -36.68
N MET A 176 14.22 -10.06 -37.25
CA MET A 176 12.95 -10.72 -36.94
C MET A 176 12.44 -11.54 -38.13
N THR A 177 11.60 -12.53 -37.85
CA THR A 177 10.74 -13.14 -38.85
C THR A 177 9.53 -12.24 -39.16
N ASN A 178 8.95 -12.41 -40.35
CA ASN A 178 7.70 -11.74 -40.73
C ASN A 178 6.54 -12.02 -39.74
N GLN A 179 6.55 -13.18 -39.10
CA GLN A 179 5.53 -13.61 -38.16
C GLN A 179 5.70 -12.91 -36.80
N GLU A 180 6.93 -12.82 -36.29
CA GLU A 180 7.24 -12.05 -35.09
C GLU A 180 6.89 -10.57 -35.26
N LEU A 181 7.26 -9.96 -36.40
CA LEU A 181 6.93 -8.55 -36.67
C LEU A 181 5.41 -8.32 -36.69
N SER A 182 4.65 -9.30 -37.20
CA SER A 182 3.18 -9.22 -37.21
C SER A 182 2.61 -9.32 -35.81
N ASN A 183 3.15 -10.22 -34.99
CA ASN A 183 2.71 -10.43 -33.62
C ASN A 183 3.03 -9.20 -32.76
N VAL A 184 4.21 -8.61 -32.92
CA VAL A 184 4.60 -7.35 -32.27
C VAL A 184 3.58 -6.25 -32.57
N ILE A 185 3.31 -5.97 -33.84
CA ILE A 185 2.32 -4.94 -34.19
C ILE A 185 0.92 -5.30 -33.66
N LYS A 186 0.46 -6.54 -33.84
CA LYS A 186 -0.90 -6.95 -33.48
C LYS A 186 -1.16 -6.96 -31.98
N TYR A 187 -0.18 -7.34 -31.17
CA TYR A 187 -0.36 -7.53 -29.73
C TYR A 187 0.17 -6.35 -28.89
N GLN A 188 1.08 -5.54 -29.44
CA GLN A 188 1.71 -4.43 -28.71
C GLN A 188 1.30 -3.05 -29.25
N THR A 189 0.50 -2.99 -30.32
CA THR A 189 -0.11 -1.76 -30.82
C THR A 189 -1.62 -2.00 -31.07
N PRO A 190 -2.46 -0.96 -31.22
CA PRO A 190 -3.87 -1.15 -31.59
C PRO A 190 -4.06 -1.54 -33.06
N PHE A 191 -2.99 -1.63 -33.84
CA PHE A 191 -3.06 -1.87 -35.28
C PHE A 191 -3.07 -3.37 -35.59
N GLN A 192 -3.95 -3.77 -36.51
CA GLN A 192 -4.04 -5.17 -36.94
C GLN A 192 -2.97 -5.52 -37.98
N SER A 193 -2.25 -4.54 -38.52
CA SER A 193 -1.20 -4.75 -39.52
C SER A 193 -0.12 -3.66 -39.47
N ILE A 194 1.09 -4.04 -39.91
CA ILE A 194 2.23 -3.11 -40.06
C ILE A 194 1.89 -1.92 -40.96
N ASN A 195 1.08 -2.12 -42.01
CA ASN A 195 0.69 -1.04 -42.92
C ASN A 195 -0.22 -0.01 -42.25
N GLN A 196 -1.11 -0.44 -41.36
CA GLN A 196 -1.94 0.49 -40.58
C GLN A 196 -1.07 1.33 -39.65
N TYR A 197 -0.09 0.71 -39.00
CA TYR A 197 0.84 1.41 -38.11
C TYR A 197 1.73 2.41 -38.85
N VAL A 198 2.28 2.01 -40.00
CA VAL A 198 3.05 2.92 -40.87
C VAL A 198 2.21 4.09 -41.34
N ASN A 199 0.95 3.85 -41.72
CA ASN A 199 0.06 4.94 -42.14
C ASN A 199 -0.24 5.91 -40.99
N ASP A 200 -0.43 5.43 -39.76
CA ASP A 200 -0.60 6.30 -38.58
C ASP A 200 0.63 7.21 -38.37
N ILE A 201 1.84 6.64 -38.43
CA ILE A 201 3.10 7.41 -38.35
C ILE A 201 3.14 8.48 -39.45
N ARG A 202 2.85 8.09 -40.71
CA ARG A 202 2.87 9.01 -41.85
C ARG A 202 1.83 10.11 -41.75
N LEU A 203 0.61 9.81 -41.28
CA LEU A 203 -0.45 10.79 -41.07
C LEU A 203 -0.05 11.83 -40.01
N LYS A 204 0.54 11.38 -38.90
CA LYS A 204 1.06 12.25 -37.84
C LYS A 204 2.19 13.15 -38.33
N CYS A 205 3.12 12.60 -39.11
CA CYS A 205 4.19 13.37 -39.76
C CYS A 205 3.61 14.41 -40.73
N ALA A 206 2.66 14.01 -41.58
CA ALA A 206 2.03 14.89 -42.55
C ALA A 206 1.22 16.03 -41.90
N LEU A 207 0.53 15.78 -40.78
CA LEU A 207 -0.22 16.81 -40.06
C LEU A 207 0.69 17.97 -39.63
N ILE A 208 1.93 17.68 -39.22
CA ILE A 208 2.90 18.71 -38.81
C ILE A 208 3.24 19.62 -39.98
N ASP A 209 3.62 19.03 -41.11
CA ASP A 209 3.99 19.79 -42.30
C ASP A 209 2.76 20.52 -42.85
N ILE A 210 1.55 19.94 -42.74
CA ILE A 210 0.28 20.58 -43.13
C ILE A 210 0.03 21.88 -42.37
N LEU A 211 0.44 21.94 -41.11
CA LEU A 211 0.25 23.09 -40.23
C LEU A 211 1.39 24.10 -40.29
N LYS A 212 2.62 23.64 -40.55
CA LYS A 212 3.82 24.49 -40.53
C LYS A 212 4.17 25.09 -41.89
N GLU A 213 3.79 24.41 -42.97
CA GLU A 213 4.29 24.74 -44.29
C GLU A 213 3.18 25.15 -45.25
N HIS A 214 3.52 26.06 -46.16
CA HIS A 214 2.60 26.54 -47.19
C HIS A 214 2.53 25.63 -48.43
N ARG A 215 3.25 24.50 -48.43
CA ARG A 215 3.25 23.54 -49.56
C ARG A 215 1.89 22.89 -49.71
N THR A 216 1.55 22.43 -50.92
CA THR A 216 0.22 21.84 -51.13
C THR A 216 0.04 20.59 -50.26
N VAL A 217 -1.18 20.33 -49.80
CA VAL A 217 -1.48 19.12 -49.02
C VAL A 217 -1.07 17.85 -49.78
N GLU A 218 -1.19 17.89 -51.10
CA GLU A 218 -0.82 16.81 -52.01
C GLU A 218 0.69 16.54 -52.00
N ASP A 219 1.52 17.58 -52.09
CA ASP A 219 2.99 17.44 -52.00
C ASP A 219 3.43 16.86 -50.65
N ILE A 220 2.80 17.30 -49.56
CA ILE A 220 3.11 16.82 -48.21
C ILE A 220 2.73 15.35 -48.06
N ALA A 221 1.56 14.95 -48.60
CA ALA A 221 1.17 13.54 -48.61
C ALA A 221 2.21 12.68 -49.35
N TYR A 222 2.70 13.14 -50.51
CA TYR A 222 3.73 12.44 -51.26
C TYR A 222 5.06 12.34 -50.52
N GLN A 223 5.49 13.40 -49.84
CA GLN A 223 6.73 13.41 -49.06
C GLN A 223 6.72 12.38 -47.92
N HIS A 224 5.57 12.17 -47.28
CA HIS A 224 5.41 11.16 -46.24
C HIS A 224 5.09 9.75 -46.78
N GLY A 225 5.24 9.52 -48.10
CA GLY A 225 5.17 8.18 -48.69
C GLY A 225 3.74 7.70 -49.01
N PHE A 226 2.75 8.60 -49.12
CA PHE A 226 1.44 8.27 -49.67
C PHE A 226 1.45 8.39 -51.19
N ASN A 227 1.27 7.27 -51.91
CA ASN A 227 1.29 7.26 -53.37
C ASN A 227 -0.03 7.74 -54.02
N HIS A 228 -1.11 7.79 -53.25
CA HIS A 228 -2.43 8.18 -53.75
C HIS A 228 -3.04 9.22 -52.83
N TYR A 229 -3.19 10.44 -53.35
CA TYR A 229 -3.70 11.57 -52.59
C TYR A 229 -5.11 11.34 -52.04
N SER A 230 -6.03 10.76 -52.84
CA SER A 230 -7.40 10.46 -52.37
C SER A 230 -7.43 9.49 -51.19
N ARG A 231 -6.50 8.52 -51.16
CA ARG A 231 -6.38 7.58 -50.03
C ARG A 231 -5.85 8.28 -48.78
N PHE A 232 -4.88 9.18 -48.95
CA PHE A 232 -4.39 10.02 -47.86
C PHE A 232 -5.51 10.86 -47.27
N ILE A 233 -6.30 11.56 -48.09
CA ILE A 233 -7.41 12.41 -47.63
C ILE A 233 -8.43 11.60 -46.82
N ASN A 234 -8.84 10.42 -47.31
CA ASN A 234 -9.78 9.57 -46.60
C ASN A 234 -9.20 9.09 -45.26
N LEU A 235 -7.98 8.55 -45.27
CA LEU A 235 -7.34 8.10 -44.03
C LEU A 235 -7.13 9.23 -43.03
N PHE A 236 -6.75 10.42 -43.50
CA PHE A 236 -6.55 11.58 -42.66
C PHE A 236 -7.87 12.06 -42.05
N LYS A 237 -8.95 12.09 -42.84
CA LYS A 237 -10.29 12.44 -42.35
C LYS A 237 -10.83 11.38 -41.39
N ASP A 238 -10.61 10.11 -41.66
CA ASP A 238 -11.00 9.01 -40.78
C ASP A 238 -10.24 9.07 -39.44
N SER A 239 -8.96 9.48 -39.48
CA SER A 239 -8.12 9.60 -38.28
C SER A 239 -8.37 10.87 -37.46
N TYR A 240 -8.64 12.01 -38.09
CA TYR A 240 -8.71 13.32 -37.42
C TYR A 240 -10.09 13.99 -37.48
N GLY A 241 -11.08 13.36 -38.13
CA GLY A 241 -12.45 13.88 -38.30
C GLY A 241 -12.59 14.98 -39.36
N TYR A 242 -11.50 15.61 -39.77
CA TYR A 242 -11.46 16.71 -40.74
C TYR A 242 -10.47 16.42 -41.86
N THR A 243 -10.70 17.02 -43.02
CA THR A 243 -9.73 16.97 -44.11
C THR A 243 -8.50 17.84 -43.78
N PRO A 244 -7.32 17.52 -44.32
CA PRO A 244 -6.13 18.36 -44.17
C PRO A 244 -6.33 19.82 -44.58
N LYS A 245 -7.16 20.08 -45.60
CA LYS A 245 -7.45 21.45 -46.06
C LYS A 245 -8.31 22.21 -45.05
N GLU A 246 -9.28 21.56 -44.43
CA GLU A 246 -10.11 22.15 -43.36
C GLU A 246 -9.25 22.48 -42.14
N ILE A 247 -8.40 21.55 -41.71
CA ILE A 247 -7.45 21.78 -40.61
C ILE A 247 -6.47 22.90 -40.97
N ARG A 248 -5.85 22.87 -42.15
CA ARG A 248 -4.96 23.96 -42.57
C ARG A 248 -5.66 25.31 -42.58
N LYS A 249 -6.91 25.40 -43.05
CA LYS A 249 -7.66 26.65 -43.09
C LYS A 249 -8.02 27.18 -41.71
N GLN A 250 -8.43 26.30 -40.78
CA GLN A 250 -8.73 26.68 -39.40
C GLN A 250 -7.48 27.17 -38.67
N TYR A 251 -6.36 26.48 -38.84
CA TYR A 251 -5.13 26.76 -38.08
C TYR A 251 -4.18 27.77 -38.76
N HIS A 252 -4.32 28.07 -40.06
CA HIS A 252 -3.54 29.16 -40.68
C HIS A 252 -3.93 30.55 -40.20
N SER A 253 -5.16 30.73 -39.70
CA SER A 253 -5.60 31.99 -39.08
C SER A 253 -4.85 32.31 -37.78
N LEU A 254 -4.17 31.33 -37.19
CA LEU A 254 -3.37 31.44 -35.96
C LEU A 254 -1.86 31.57 -36.23
N THR A 255 -1.37 31.38 -37.46
CA THR A 255 0.08 31.29 -37.77
C THR A 255 0.75 32.65 -38.02
N THR A 256 -0.02 33.75 -38.12
CA THR A 256 0.56 35.10 -38.35
C THR A 256 1.09 35.76 -37.07
N SER A 257 0.79 35.25 -35.87
CA SER A 257 1.35 35.75 -34.60
C SER A 257 2.44 34.82 -34.08
N TYR A 258 3.58 34.78 -34.78
CA TYR A 258 4.80 34.18 -34.26
C TYR A 258 5.49 35.17 -33.31
N TYR A 259 5.91 34.64 -32.15
CA TYR A 259 6.53 35.28 -30.98
C TYR A 259 5.54 36.00 -30.05
N GLU A 260 5.50 35.62 -28.77
CA GLU A 260 5.73 36.54 -27.64
C GLU A 260 5.59 35.91 -26.23
N ASN A 261 6.51 36.29 -25.34
CA ASN A 261 6.34 36.43 -23.88
C ASN A 261 6.17 35.16 -22.99
N ILE A 262 7.03 34.14 -23.12
CA ILE A 262 7.18 33.13 -22.05
C ILE A 262 8.02 33.72 -20.92
N GLN A 263 7.40 34.02 -19.78
CA GLN A 263 8.10 34.50 -18.59
C GLN A 263 8.48 33.32 -17.70
N TYR A 264 9.79 33.05 -17.58
CA TYR A 264 10.31 32.03 -16.67
C TYR A 264 10.28 32.53 -15.23
N LEU A 265 9.72 31.73 -14.33
CA LEU A 265 9.81 31.96 -12.89
C LEU A 265 10.92 31.09 -12.30
N PRO A 266 11.82 31.63 -11.47
CA PRO A 266 12.87 30.84 -10.84
C PRO A 266 12.25 29.82 -9.87
N LEU A 267 12.69 28.56 -9.94
CA LEU A 267 12.37 27.54 -8.93
C LEU A 267 13.20 27.85 -7.68
N SER A 268 12.59 28.56 -6.74
CA SER A 268 13.20 29.02 -5.49
C SER A 268 12.26 28.79 -4.33
N GLU A 269 12.79 28.83 -3.11
CA GLU A 269 12.00 28.79 -1.88
C GLU A 269 10.88 29.86 -1.87
N GLN A 270 11.13 31.08 -2.36
CA GLN A 270 10.13 32.14 -2.42
C GLN A 270 8.97 31.80 -3.39
N THR A 271 9.30 31.21 -4.53
CA THR A 271 8.31 30.76 -5.52
C THR A 271 7.48 29.60 -4.99
N TYR A 272 8.13 28.66 -4.29
CA TYR A 272 7.45 27.56 -3.59
C TYR A 272 6.42 28.08 -2.57
N GLN A 273 6.84 29.03 -1.73
CA GLN A 273 5.96 29.67 -0.74
C GLN A 273 4.89 30.54 -1.37
N SER A 274 5.02 31.00 -2.62
CA SER A 274 4.00 31.85 -3.25
C SER A 274 2.90 31.04 -3.92
N TYR A 275 3.26 29.95 -4.59
CA TYR A 275 2.37 29.22 -5.49
C TYR A 275 1.99 27.81 -5.02
N PHE A 276 2.84 27.14 -4.26
CA PHE A 276 2.67 25.71 -3.96
C PHE A 276 2.27 25.42 -2.50
N HIS A 277 2.50 26.37 -1.57
CA HIS A 277 2.08 26.22 -0.17
C HIS A 277 0.57 26.00 0.00
N LYS A 278 -0.26 26.57 -0.89
CA LYS A 278 -1.73 26.42 -0.89
C LYS A 278 -2.21 25.15 -1.59
N VAL A 279 -1.44 24.57 -2.51
CA VAL A 279 -1.86 23.36 -3.22
C VAL A 279 -1.87 22.14 -2.29
N LYS A 280 -1.11 22.17 -1.19
CA LYS A 280 -1.28 21.26 -0.04
C LYS A 280 -2.66 21.37 0.65
N HIS A 281 -3.48 22.37 0.33
CA HIS A 281 -4.74 22.70 1.00
C HIS A 281 -6.02 22.48 0.17
N TYR A 282 -5.98 21.79 -0.98
CA TYR A 282 -7.22 21.32 -1.61
C TYR A 282 -7.83 20.18 -0.77
N THR A 283 -8.64 20.60 0.20
CA THR A 283 -9.52 19.86 1.11
C THR A 283 -8.86 18.92 2.13
N THR A 284 -7.87 19.43 2.87
CA THR A 284 -7.60 18.94 4.23
C THR A 284 -8.54 19.66 5.20
N VAL A 285 -9.74 19.12 5.43
CA VAL A 285 -10.32 19.30 6.78
C VAL A 285 -9.32 18.59 7.69
N SER A 286 -8.52 19.36 8.42
CA SER A 286 -7.52 18.83 9.35
C SER A 286 -8.03 18.98 10.76
N ASN A 287 -8.25 17.88 11.47
CA ASN A 287 -8.51 17.97 12.89
C ASN A 287 -7.17 18.24 13.61
N ASN A 288 -7.10 19.33 14.36
CA ASN A 288 -5.95 19.63 15.19
C ASN A 288 -6.16 18.96 16.55
N LYS A 289 -5.22 18.08 16.94
CA LYS A 289 -5.19 17.52 18.29
C LYS A 289 -3.94 18.00 19.01
N ASP A 290 -4.14 18.88 19.97
CA ASP A 290 -3.07 19.40 20.82
C ASP A 290 -2.75 18.39 21.92
N ILE A 291 -1.50 17.92 21.94
CA ILE A 291 -0.98 17.01 22.96
C ILE A 291 -0.05 17.81 23.86
N ILE A 292 -0.50 18.04 25.10
CA ILE A 292 0.28 18.75 26.11
C ILE A 292 1.16 17.75 26.83
N LEU A 293 2.49 17.93 26.75
CA LEU A 293 3.47 17.04 27.37
C LEU A 293 3.79 17.40 28.83
N SER A 294 2.87 18.08 29.51
CA SER A 294 3.05 18.51 30.90
C SER A 294 2.92 17.32 31.85
N SER A 295 3.97 17.11 32.64
CA SER A 295 3.99 16.18 33.77
C SER A 295 2.86 16.47 34.75
N ASN A 296 2.16 15.41 35.20
CA ASN A 296 1.45 15.28 36.50
C ASN A 296 -0.08 15.06 36.48
N THR A 297 -0.65 14.20 35.63
CA THR A 297 -2.09 13.83 35.81
C THR A 297 -2.47 12.36 35.66
N LEU A 298 -1.57 11.47 35.25
CA LEU A 298 -1.87 10.03 35.20
C LEU A 298 -1.05 9.27 36.27
N PRO A 299 -1.61 8.24 36.93
CA PRO A 299 -0.77 7.30 37.66
C PRO A 299 0.27 6.74 36.69
N ILE A 300 1.53 6.71 37.11
CA ILE A 300 2.65 6.24 36.28
C ILE A 300 2.39 4.77 35.94
N CYS A 301 1.86 4.50 34.76
CA CYS A 301 1.66 3.16 34.24
C CYS A 301 2.80 2.84 33.27
N HIS A 302 3.65 1.91 33.67
CA HIS A 302 4.76 1.45 32.85
C HIS A 302 4.27 0.46 31.79
N ILE A 303 4.74 0.60 30.55
CA ILE A 303 4.48 -0.39 29.50
C ILE A 303 5.46 -1.55 29.64
N GLU A 304 4.89 -2.74 29.75
CA GLU A 304 5.62 -4.00 29.62
C GLU A 304 5.32 -4.65 28.26
N PRO A 305 6.32 -5.29 27.62
CA PRO A 305 6.10 -6.10 26.42
C PRO A 305 5.04 -7.17 26.69
N LYS A 306 4.15 -7.38 25.70
CA LYS A 306 3.05 -8.32 25.81
C LYS A 306 3.51 -9.74 25.45
N ASP A 307 2.96 -10.73 26.14
CA ASP A 307 3.17 -12.13 25.78
C ASP A 307 2.41 -12.47 24.49
N LEU A 308 2.98 -13.35 23.66
CA LEU A 308 2.41 -13.71 22.38
C LEU A 308 1.97 -15.18 22.35
N PHE A 309 0.75 -15.44 21.88
CA PHE A 309 0.17 -16.79 21.84
C PHE A 309 -0.25 -17.15 20.42
N ILE A 310 0.40 -18.14 19.81
CA ILE A 310 0.14 -18.52 18.42
C ILE A 310 -0.55 -19.87 18.30
N THR A 311 -1.53 -19.97 17.39
CA THR A 311 -2.15 -21.24 16.97
C THR A 311 -1.78 -21.51 15.51
N SER A 312 -1.29 -22.70 15.16
CA SER A 312 -1.16 -23.12 13.75
C SER A 312 -0.93 -24.62 13.62
N GLN A 313 -1.69 -25.24 12.72
CA GLN A 313 -1.47 -26.64 12.34
C GLN A 313 -0.29 -26.78 11.37
N GLN A 314 0.06 -25.71 10.65
CA GLN A 314 1.08 -25.73 9.61
C GLN A 314 2.52 -25.55 10.14
N LEU A 315 2.67 -25.12 11.40
CA LEU A 315 3.97 -24.90 12.05
C LEU A 315 4.91 -26.12 11.94
N LEU A 316 4.32 -27.32 11.95
CA LEU A 316 5.03 -28.59 11.80
C LEU A 316 5.86 -28.71 10.54
N TYR A 317 5.27 -28.27 9.43
CA TYR A 317 5.79 -28.48 8.08
C TYR A 317 6.85 -27.45 7.72
N LEU A 318 7.09 -26.48 8.61
CA LEU A 318 8.11 -25.47 8.39
C LEU A 318 9.50 -26.09 8.52
N ASN A 319 10.37 -25.77 7.56
CA ASN A 319 11.79 -26.08 7.65
C ASN A 319 12.52 -25.09 8.56
N GLU A 320 13.79 -25.38 8.88
CA GLU A 320 14.60 -24.56 9.80
C GLU A 320 14.72 -23.09 9.34
N HIS A 321 14.87 -22.84 8.03
CA HIS A 321 14.94 -21.49 7.48
C HIS A 321 13.64 -20.71 7.64
N GLN A 322 12.50 -21.34 7.33
CA GLN A 322 11.19 -20.73 7.47
C GLN A 322 10.89 -20.41 8.93
N ILE A 323 11.27 -21.31 9.83
CA ILE A 323 11.14 -21.09 11.25
C ILE A 323 12.01 -19.93 11.70
N PHE A 324 13.29 -19.90 11.34
CA PHE A 324 14.18 -18.78 11.63
C PHE A 324 13.62 -17.46 11.10
N TYR A 325 13.04 -17.48 9.91
CA TYR A 325 12.43 -16.31 9.31
C TYR A 325 11.20 -15.82 10.08
N VAL A 326 10.28 -16.73 10.44
CA VAL A 326 9.13 -16.43 11.32
C VAL A 326 9.63 -15.89 12.66
N THR A 327 10.68 -16.51 13.23
CA THR A 327 11.18 -16.13 14.55
C THR A 327 11.85 -14.76 14.55
N GLN A 328 12.64 -14.42 13.54
CA GLN A 328 13.25 -13.08 13.47
C GLN A 328 12.20 -11.95 13.43
N HIS A 329 11.09 -12.14 12.70
CA HIS A 329 10.10 -11.08 12.49
C HIS A 329 9.06 -10.98 13.61
N LEU A 330 8.71 -12.09 14.26
CA LEU A 330 7.77 -12.10 15.39
C LEU A 330 8.46 -11.89 16.75
N PHE A 331 9.77 -12.14 16.91
CA PHE A 331 10.38 -12.36 18.23
C PHE A 331 11.46 -11.34 18.60
N SER A 332 11.81 -10.39 17.73
CA SER A 332 12.89 -9.43 18.04
C SER A 332 12.65 -8.56 19.30
N LYS A 333 11.43 -8.53 19.86
CA LYS A 333 11.06 -7.68 21.02
C LYS A 333 10.06 -8.28 22.03
N ASN A 334 9.61 -9.53 21.87
CA ASN A 334 8.64 -10.15 22.79
C ASN A 334 9.33 -10.86 23.95
N LYS A 335 8.69 -10.84 25.13
CA LYS A 335 9.24 -11.44 26.36
C LYS A 335 9.21 -12.98 26.28
N HIS A 336 8.04 -13.53 25.94
CA HIS A 336 7.84 -14.96 25.73
C HIS A 336 6.83 -15.19 24.61
N VAL A 337 7.03 -16.27 23.85
CA VAL A 337 6.09 -16.71 22.82
C VAL A 337 5.65 -18.13 23.09
N TYR A 338 4.33 -18.29 23.11
CA TYR A 338 3.63 -19.51 23.42
C TYR A 338 3.00 -20.10 22.17
N VAL A 339 3.12 -21.41 21.99
CA VAL A 339 2.47 -22.16 20.90
C VAL A 339 1.33 -22.98 21.49
N ILE A 340 0.11 -22.68 21.10
CA ILE A 340 -1.07 -23.43 21.50
C ILE A 340 -1.22 -24.63 20.57
N ILE A 341 -1.17 -25.82 21.16
CA ILE A 341 -1.25 -27.10 20.46
C ILE A 341 -2.60 -27.74 20.83
N PRO A 342 -3.58 -27.78 19.92
CA PRO A 342 -4.84 -28.44 20.17
C PRO A 342 -4.65 -29.96 20.21
N PHE A 343 -5.26 -30.61 21.19
CA PHE A 343 -5.30 -32.08 21.33
C PHE A 343 -6.71 -32.59 21.14
N ASP A 344 -6.83 -33.56 20.25
CA ASP A 344 -7.99 -34.45 20.20
C ASP A 344 -7.71 -35.67 21.07
N LEU A 345 -8.46 -35.81 22.15
CA LEU A 345 -8.29 -36.90 23.10
C LEU A 345 -8.84 -38.25 22.59
N THR A 346 -9.48 -38.27 21.42
CA THR A 346 -10.04 -39.48 20.80
C THR A 346 -9.02 -40.29 19.98
N ASP A 347 -7.90 -39.70 19.52
CA ASP A 347 -6.81 -40.39 18.81
C ASP A 347 -5.45 -40.23 19.52
N PHE A 348 -5.26 -41.00 20.59
CA PHE A 348 -4.05 -40.96 21.42
C PHE A 348 -2.77 -41.41 20.69
N SER A 349 -2.90 -42.24 19.65
CA SER A 349 -1.74 -42.80 18.93
C SER A 349 -1.00 -41.73 18.12
N ALA A 350 -1.74 -40.76 17.57
CA ALA A 350 -1.18 -39.61 16.91
C ALA A 350 -0.45 -38.69 17.91
N VAL A 351 -1.03 -38.51 19.10
CA VAL A 351 -0.54 -37.63 20.17
C VAL A 351 0.86 -38.00 20.64
N GLN A 352 1.15 -39.28 20.87
CA GLN A 352 2.45 -39.71 21.36
C GLN A 352 3.58 -39.41 20.37
N ARG A 353 3.40 -39.77 19.09
CA ARG A 353 4.37 -39.48 18.02
C ARG A 353 4.56 -37.98 17.80
N MET A 354 3.49 -37.22 18.00
CA MET A 354 3.47 -35.77 17.86
C MET A 354 4.31 -35.10 18.95
N CYS A 355 4.13 -35.48 20.21
CA CYS A 355 4.79 -34.85 21.34
C CYS A 355 6.33 -34.90 21.27
N GLU A 356 6.93 -36.04 20.95
CA GLU A 356 8.41 -36.18 20.93
C GLU A 356 9.06 -35.27 19.86
N TYR A 357 8.52 -35.28 18.64
CA TYR A 357 9.03 -34.47 17.53
C TYR A 357 8.77 -32.98 17.72
N TYR A 358 7.55 -32.60 18.15
CA TYR A 358 7.20 -31.20 18.39
C TYR A 358 8.02 -30.58 19.51
N LEU A 359 8.14 -31.24 20.65
CA LEU A 359 8.75 -30.63 21.84
C LEU A 359 10.24 -30.37 21.64
N THR A 360 10.93 -31.29 20.97
CA THR A 360 12.34 -31.10 20.60
C THR A 360 12.52 -29.88 19.70
N LYS A 361 11.67 -29.76 18.67
CA LYS A 361 11.69 -28.64 17.71
C LYS A 361 11.32 -27.31 18.37
N LEU A 362 10.29 -27.27 19.22
CA LEU A 362 9.88 -26.07 19.93
C LEU A 362 10.92 -25.59 20.95
N ASN A 363 11.57 -26.52 21.67
CA ASN A 363 12.63 -26.19 22.61
C ASN A 363 13.84 -25.55 21.91
N TYR A 364 14.27 -26.09 20.76
CA TYR A 364 15.35 -25.49 19.96
C TYR A 364 15.05 -24.03 19.56
N LEU A 365 13.77 -23.70 19.40
CA LEU A 365 13.29 -22.39 18.96
C LEU A 365 12.97 -21.43 20.11
N GLY A 366 13.13 -21.86 21.35
CA GLY A 366 12.73 -21.08 22.52
C GLY A 366 11.21 -20.85 22.63
N LEU A 367 10.40 -21.74 22.04
CA LEU A 367 8.94 -21.66 22.07
C LEU A 367 8.37 -22.43 23.25
N THR A 368 7.43 -21.82 23.97
CA THR A 368 6.77 -22.49 25.10
C THR A 368 5.46 -23.16 24.66
N PRO A 369 5.34 -24.49 24.71
CA PRO A 369 4.11 -25.18 24.33
C PRO A 369 3.00 -25.00 25.38
N ILE A 370 1.78 -24.80 24.92
CA ILE A 370 0.53 -24.85 25.70
C ILE A 370 -0.34 -25.97 25.12
N PHE A 371 -0.69 -26.95 25.94
CA PHE A 371 -1.50 -28.10 25.54
C PHE A 371 -2.98 -27.77 25.71
N TYR A 372 -3.73 -27.64 24.61
CA TYR A 372 -5.14 -27.29 24.64
C TYR A 372 -6.03 -28.53 24.54
N PHE A 373 -6.77 -28.81 25.61
CA PHE A 373 -7.79 -29.85 25.64
C PHE A 373 -9.15 -29.24 25.31
N LYS A 374 -9.66 -29.58 24.13
CA LYS A 374 -10.96 -29.09 23.66
C LYS A 374 -12.06 -30.10 24.02
N GLY A 375 -13.18 -29.61 24.56
CA GLY A 375 -14.36 -30.43 24.85
C GLY A 375 -14.20 -31.38 26.04
N LEU A 376 -13.32 -31.05 26.99
CA LEU A 376 -13.14 -31.85 28.20
C LEU A 376 -14.26 -31.54 29.20
N ASP A 377 -15.25 -32.42 29.33
CA ASP A 377 -16.34 -32.29 30.30
C ASP A 377 -16.45 -33.50 31.23
N LEU A 378 -17.38 -33.44 32.20
CA LEU A 378 -17.61 -34.54 33.14
C LEU A 378 -18.05 -35.82 32.40
N THR A 379 -18.85 -35.69 31.34
CA THR A 379 -19.35 -36.82 30.56
C THR A 379 -18.21 -37.56 29.86
N TYR A 380 -17.27 -36.85 29.27
CA TYR A 380 -16.05 -37.41 28.66
C TYR A 380 -15.21 -38.14 29.72
N LEU A 381 -15.00 -37.50 30.88
CA LEU A 381 -14.24 -38.08 31.97
C LEU A 381 -14.90 -39.35 32.55
N GLU A 382 -16.23 -39.41 32.57
CA GLU A 382 -16.99 -40.59 32.98
C GLU A 382 -16.92 -41.71 31.93
N GLN A 383 -16.97 -41.38 30.65
CA GLN A 383 -16.98 -42.35 29.54
C GLN A 383 -15.60 -42.98 29.26
N HIS A 384 -14.53 -42.18 29.31
CA HIS A 384 -13.18 -42.63 28.93
C HIS A 384 -12.22 -42.77 30.10
N GLY A 385 -12.64 -42.33 31.31
CA GLY A 385 -11.75 -42.22 32.45
C GLY A 385 -10.66 -41.16 32.27
N PHE A 386 -9.86 -40.93 33.32
CA PHE A 386 -8.71 -40.02 33.25
C PHE A 386 -7.50 -40.63 32.50
N ASN A 387 -7.62 -41.85 32.00
CA ASN A 387 -6.52 -42.65 31.46
C ASN A 387 -5.82 -41.99 30.27
N ASN A 388 -6.57 -41.45 29.30
CA ASN A 388 -5.97 -40.78 28.13
C ASN A 388 -5.21 -39.51 28.54
N VAL A 389 -5.75 -38.75 29.49
CA VAL A 389 -5.13 -37.53 30.01
C VAL A 389 -3.87 -37.87 30.81
N ASN A 390 -3.93 -38.92 31.63
CA ASN A 390 -2.81 -39.39 32.43
C ASN A 390 -1.67 -39.93 31.54
N GLN A 391 -1.97 -40.77 30.54
CA GLN A 391 -0.98 -41.24 29.56
C GLN A 391 -0.30 -40.09 28.80
N LEU A 392 -1.03 -39.01 28.50
CA LEU A 392 -0.43 -37.83 27.90
C LEU A 392 0.54 -37.17 28.88
N PHE A 393 0.16 -36.95 30.13
CA PHE A 393 1.05 -36.34 31.12
C PHE A 393 2.29 -37.19 31.36
N ILE A 394 2.17 -38.52 31.35
CA ILE A 394 3.32 -39.43 31.37
C ILE A 394 4.23 -39.18 30.16
N THR A 395 3.67 -39.12 28.96
CA THR A 395 4.42 -38.85 27.71
C THR A 395 5.12 -37.49 27.76
N LEU A 396 4.44 -36.45 28.24
CA LEU A 396 5.00 -35.11 28.41
C LEU A 396 6.09 -35.06 29.48
N PHE A 397 5.90 -35.80 30.58
CA PHE A 397 6.88 -35.88 31.65
C PHE A 397 8.17 -36.51 31.14
N TYR A 398 8.10 -37.68 30.51
CA TYR A 398 9.29 -38.35 29.98
C TYR A 398 10.00 -37.57 28.87
N SER A 399 9.25 -36.94 27.96
CA SER A 399 9.84 -36.12 26.90
C SER A 399 10.49 -34.82 27.40
N ARG A 400 10.05 -34.27 28.55
CA ARG A 400 10.59 -33.04 29.13
C ARG A 400 11.62 -33.26 30.24
N PHE A 401 11.66 -34.44 30.86
CA PHE A 401 12.67 -34.80 31.87
C PHE A 401 14.10 -34.74 31.32
N VAL A 402 14.28 -34.96 30.02
CA VAL A 402 15.56 -34.79 29.31
C VAL A 402 16.03 -33.32 29.28
N ASN A 403 15.14 -32.35 29.49
CA ASN A 403 15.39 -30.91 29.32
C ASN A 403 15.26 -30.08 30.62
N GLU A 404 15.22 -30.71 31.80
CA GLU A 404 15.19 -30.04 33.13
C GLU A 404 14.05 -29.01 33.33
N VAL A 405 12.86 -29.21 32.75
CA VAL A 405 11.75 -28.24 32.87
C VAL A 405 10.82 -28.57 34.06
N ASP A 406 10.71 -27.66 35.03
CA ASP A 406 9.95 -27.81 36.29
C ASP A 406 8.41 -27.61 36.17
N GLY A 407 7.85 -27.52 34.95
CA GLY A 407 6.42 -27.23 34.79
C GLY A 407 5.80 -27.43 33.42
N VAL A 408 4.46 -27.38 33.39
CA VAL A 408 3.62 -27.54 32.19
C VAL A 408 2.58 -26.43 32.07
N SER A 409 2.24 -26.05 30.84
CA SER A 409 1.20 -25.07 30.50
C SER A 409 0.04 -25.74 29.79
N ILE A 410 -1.17 -25.56 30.31
CA ILE A 410 -2.38 -26.27 29.84
C ILE A 410 -3.48 -25.26 29.56
N MET A 411 -4.24 -25.47 28.48
CA MET A 411 -5.44 -24.72 28.16
C MET A 411 -6.67 -25.62 28.19
N LEU A 412 -7.77 -25.11 28.76
CA LEU A 412 -9.08 -25.77 28.82
C LEU A 412 -10.17 -24.84 28.27
N ASP A 413 -11.29 -25.38 27.81
CA ASP A 413 -12.52 -24.64 27.50
C ASP A 413 -13.67 -24.90 28.48
N SER A 414 -13.46 -25.81 29.42
CA SER A 414 -14.43 -26.16 30.46
C SER A 414 -14.41 -25.18 31.62
N THR A 415 -15.59 -24.72 32.01
CA THR A 415 -15.80 -23.86 33.19
C THR A 415 -16.20 -24.66 34.43
N ASP A 416 -16.27 -25.99 34.32
CA ASP A 416 -16.66 -26.86 35.43
C ASP A 416 -15.50 -27.00 36.43
N LYS A 417 -15.76 -26.59 37.68
CA LYS A 417 -14.78 -26.62 38.76
C LYS A 417 -14.24 -28.03 39.04
N GLN A 418 -15.09 -29.05 38.97
CA GLN A 418 -14.67 -30.43 39.23
C GLN A 418 -13.73 -30.94 38.14
N VAL A 419 -14.00 -30.59 36.87
CA VAL A 419 -13.11 -30.92 35.75
C VAL A 419 -11.75 -30.26 35.96
N ILE A 420 -11.73 -28.96 36.25
CA ILE A 420 -10.50 -28.19 36.48
C ILE A 420 -9.70 -28.79 37.65
N GLN A 421 -10.35 -29.06 38.78
CA GLN A 421 -9.68 -29.64 39.95
C GLN A 421 -9.08 -31.01 39.65
N LYS A 422 -9.80 -31.88 38.94
CA LYS A 422 -9.27 -33.19 38.54
C LYS A 422 -8.04 -33.03 37.65
N VAL A 423 -8.09 -32.17 36.63
CA VAL A 423 -6.94 -31.91 35.75
C VAL A 423 -5.74 -31.39 36.53
N VAL A 424 -5.94 -30.37 37.38
CA VAL A 424 -4.85 -29.78 38.19
C VAL A 424 -4.23 -30.82 39.13
N ASN A 425 -5.05 -31.66 39.78
CA ASN A 425 -4.56 -32.70 40.67
C ASN A 425 -3.73 -33.75 39.94
N GLU A 426 -4.16 -34.18 38.75
CA GLU A 426 -3.43 -35.15 37.94
C GLU A 426 -2.11 -34.58 37.42
N VAL A 427 -2.09 -33.33 36.97
CA VAL A 427 -0.86 -32.66 36.54
C VAL A 427 0.16 -32.56 37.67
N ARG A 428 -0.29 -32.25 38.88
CA ARG A 428 0.57 -32.11 40.07
C ARG A 428 1.24 -33.42 40.49
N GLN A 429 0.76 -34.58 40.03
CA GLN A 429 1.44 -35.86 40.26
C GLN A 429 2.75 -35.96 39.46
N PHE A 430 2.86 -35.22 38.35
CA PHE A 430 4.00 -35.29 37.44
C PHE A 430 4.84 -34.00 37.41
N PHE A 431 4.23 -32.83 37.63
CA PHE A 431 4.89 -31.53 37.50
C PHE A 431 4.70 -30.66 38.75
N ASN A 432 5.76 -30.00 39.21
CA ASN A 432 5.71 -29.11 40.37
C ASN A 432 4.95 -27.80 40.06
N ARG A 433 5.03 -27.31 38.82
CA ARG A 433 4.33 -26.10 38.36
C ARG A 433 3.33 -26.42 37.26
N CYS A 434 2.08 -26.01 37.47
CA CYS A 434 1.02 -26.07 36.46
C CYS A 434 0.53 -24.65 36.18
N THR A 435 0.67 -24.22 34.93
CA THR A 435 0.12 -22.94 34.45
C THR A 435 -1.15 -23.23 33.66
N LEU A 436 -2.28 -22.72 34.15
CA LEU A 436 -3.59 -23.05 33.58
C LEU A 436 -4.20 -21.84 32.87
N TYR A 437 -4.58 -22.04 31.62
CA TYR A 437 -5.24 -21.07 30.76
C TYR A 437 -6.67 -21.51 30.48
N LEU A 438 -7.59 -20.55 30.42
CA LEU A 438 -8.99 -20.82 30.10
C LEU A 438 -9.38 -20.11 28.79
N SER A 439 -9.84 -20.89 27.81
CA SER A 439 -10.51 -20.39 26.62
C SER A 439 -11.96 -20.07 26.97
N VAL A 440 -12.32 -18.79 26.99
CA VAL A 440 -13.68 -18.37 27.35
C VAL A 440 -14.60 -18.58 26.15
N PRO A 441 -15.76 -19.25 26.34
CA PRO A 441 -16.71 -19.46 25.24
C PRO A 441 -17.17 -18.15 24.61
N HIS A 442 -17.37 -18.15 23.29
CA HIS A 442 -17.91 -17.01 22.52
C HIS A 442 -19.43 -16.83 22.75
N ARG A 443 -19.80 -16.50 24.00
CA ARG A 443 -21.16 -16.14 24.42
C ARG A 443 -21.09 -15.00 25.42
N ASP A 444 -22.24 -14.46 25.80
CA ASP A 444 -22.37 -13.44 26.86
C ASP A 444 -22.10 -14.05 28.25
N VAL A 445 -20.82 -14.37 28.53
CA VAL A 445 -20.38 -14.85 29.84
C VAL A 445 -19.96 -13.69 30.72
N ARG A 446 -20.48 -13.65 31.94
CA ARG A 446 -20.13 -12.60 32.91
C ARG A 446 -18.94 -13.04 33.75
N PRO A 447 -18.03 -12.10 34.13
CA PRO A 447 -16.84 -12.44 34.90
C PRO A 447 -17.12 -13.14 36.24
N TYR A 448 -18.27 -12.87 36.87
CA TYR A 448 -18.60 -13.49 38.16
C TYR A 448 -18.81 -15.01 38.06
N GLU A 449 -19.12 -15.54 36.87
CA GLU A 449 -19.28 -16.98 36.64
C GLU A 449 -17.98 -17.76 36.87
N PHE A 450 -16.84 -17.07 36.85
CA PHE A 450 -15.52 -17.67 37.03
C PHE A 450 -14.96 -17.49 38.45
N ASN A 451 -15.71 -16.86 39.36
CA ASN A 451 -15.24 -16.56 40.72
C ASN A 451 -14.75 -17.81 41.46
N GLU A 452 -15.42 -18.96 41.26
CA GLU A 452 -15.12 -20.20 41.97
C GLU A 452 -13.89 -20.95 41.43
N ILE A 453 -13.43 -20.59 40.23
CA ILE A 453 -12.31 -21.24 39.54
C ILE A 453 -11.09 -20.32 39.38
N ASP A 454 -11.22 -19.02 39.65
CA ASP A 454 -10.19 -18.03 39.37
C ASP A 454 -8.86 -18.28 40.08
N GLU A 455 -8.89 -18.91 41.25
CA GLU A 455 -7.67 -19.28 41.99
C GLU A 455 -6.79 -20.27 41.21
N TYR A 456 -7.39 -21.09 40.34
CA TYR A 456 -6.67 -22.06 39.50
C TYR A 456 -6.22 -21.43 38.17
N ILE A 457 -6.98 -20.47 37.64
CA ILE A 457 -6.74 -19.89 36.31
C ILE A 457 -5.65 -18.81 36.38
N THR A 458 -4.58 -19.03 35.61
CA THR A 458 -3.50 -18.06 35.40
C THR A 458 -3.95 -16.93 34.48
N SER A 459 -4.59 -17.26 33.35
CA SER A 459 -5.09 -16.27 32.41
C SER A 459 -6.28 -16.75 31.58
N TYR A 460 -7.11 -15.80 31.16
CA TYR A 460 -8.34 -15.99 30.41
C TYR A 460 -8.18 -15.46 28.99
N PHE A 461 -8.48 -16.29 28.00
CA PHE A 461 -8.55 -15.89 26.59
C PHE A 461 -9.96 -15.41 26.29
N ILE A 462 -10.09 -14.14 25.94
CA ILE A 462 -11.39 -13.50 25.65
C ILE A 462 -11.34 -12.74 24.33
N THR A 463 -12.49 -12.50 23.72
CA THR A 463 -12.59 -11.70 22.49
C THR A 463 -12.76 -10.20 22.75
N PHE A 464 -12.70 -9.41 21.68
CA PHE A 464 -12.98 -7.97 21.70
C PHE A 464 -14.34 -7.60 22.30
N GLU A 465 -15.38 -8.38 21.99
CA GLU A 465 -16.75 -8.16 22.47
C GLU A 465 -16.83 -8.29 24.00
N GLN A 466 -15.99 -9.15 24.57
CA GLN A 466 -15.96 -9.44 25.99
C GLN A 466 -15.08 -8.46 26.79
N LEU A 467 -14.11 -7.77 26.18
CA LEU A 467 -13.16 -6.86 26.88
C LEU A 467 -13.84 -5.88 27.84
N THR A 468 -14.96 -5.29 27.45
CA THR A 468 -15.62 -4.23 28.24
C THR A 468 -16.20 -4.72 29.57
N THR A 469 -16.55 -6.01 29.65
CA THR A 469 -17.16 -6.60 30.84
C THR A 469 -16.14 -7.17 31.81
N TRP A 470 -14.89 -7.43 31.38
CA TRP A 470 -13.85 -8.14 32.14
C TRP A 470 -12.96 -7.27 33.05
N LYS A 471 -13.48 -6.13 33.53
CA LYS A 471 -12.73 -5.16 34.35
C LYS A 471 -12.02 -5.72 35.56
N LYS A 472 -12.63 -6.70 36.23
CA LYS A 472 -12.09 -7.35 37.43
C LYS A 472 -10.80 -8.12 37.15
N TYR A 473 -10.62 -8.65 35.94
CA TYR A 473 -9.56 -9.61 35.61
C TYR A 473 -8.52 -9.06 34.62
N HIS A 474 -8.44 -7.74 34.41
CA HIS A 474 -7.51 -7.15 33.43
C HIS A 474 -6.07 -7.68 33.52
N HIS A 475 -5.56 -7.92 34.73
CA HIS A 475 -4.24 -8.49 34.95
C HIS A 475 -4.12 -9.99 34.63
N LYS A 476 -5.17 -10.66 34.17
CA LYS A 476 -5.20 -12.07 33.76
C LYS A 476 -5.74 -12.25 32.34
N VAL A 477 -6.04 -11.17 31.62
CA VAL A 477 -6.66 -11.26 30.29
C VAL A 477 -5.59 -11.45 29.21
N ILE A 478 -5.78 -12.45 28.36
CA ILE A 478 -5.16 -12.58 27.05
C ILE A 478 -6.23 -12.24 26.01
N LEU A 479 -5.91 -11.31 25.11
CA LEU A 479 -6.83 -10.91 24.07
C LEU A 479 -6.73 -11.89 22.90
N ASP A 480 -7.78 -12.67 22.67
CA ASP A 480 -7.89 -13.55 21.52
C ASP A 480 -8.30 -12.73 20.29
N THR A 481 -7.38 -12.69 19.33
CA THR A 481 -7.51 -11.97 18.06
C THR A 481 -7.58 -12.89 16.86
N THR A 482 -7.79 -14.20 17.07
CA THR A 482 -8.00 -15.17 15.97
C THR A 482 -9.14 -14.75 15.03
N MET A 483 -10.17 -14.08 15.55
CA MET A 483 -11.28 -13.52 14.77
C MET A 483 -10.90 -12.32 13.87
N LEU A 484 -9.66 -11.82 13.93
CA LEU A 484 -9.19 -10.74 13.04
C LEU A 484 -9.05 -11.17 11.58
N ASN A 485 -9.42 -12.40 11.19
CA ASN A 485 -9.60 -12.91 9.82
C ASN A 485 -9.20 -11.92 8.72
N MET A 486 -7.90 -11.80 8.48
CA MET A 486 -7.38 -11.22 7.27
C MET A 486 -7.69 -12.25 6.18
N ASN A 487 -8.36 -11.84 5.10
CA ASN A 487 -8.58 -12.75 3.98
C ASN A 487 -7.22 -13.22 3.39
N GLN A 488 -7.24 -14.25 2.54
CA GLN A 488 -6.04 -14.83 1.93
C GLN A 488 -5.17 -13.80 1.16
N ASN A 489 -5.74 -12.64 0.84
CA ASN A 489 -5.07 -11.53 0.17
C ASN A 489 -4.45 -10.49 1.13
N GLY A 490 -4.71 -10.59 2.44
CA GLY A 490 -4.29 -9.63 3.47
C GLY A 490 -4.99 -8.28 3.42
N GLU A 491 -6.17 -8.23 2.84
CA GLU A 491 -7.03 -7.05 2.83
C GLU A 491 -7.65 -6.85 4.21
N ILE A 492 -7.92 -5.58 4.52
CA ILE A 492 -8.35 -5.15 5.84
C ILE A 492 -9.79 -4.70 5.74
N THR A 493 -10.62 -5.22 6.64
CA THR A 493 -12.02 -4.80 6.77
C THR A 493 -12.11 -3.59 7.72
N GLN A 494 -13.21 -2.86 7.64
CA GLN A 494 -13.51 -1.82 8.63
C GLN A 494 -13.53 -2.38 10.06
N GLN A 495 -13.98 -3.62 10.24
CA GLN A 495 -13.96 -4.30 11.53
C GLN A 495 -12.53 -4.54 12.04
N ASN A 496 -11.57 -4.86 11.16
CA ASN A 496 -10.17 -5.00 11.55
C ASN A 496 -9.60 -3.68 12.09
N ILE A 497 -9.90 -2.55 11.45
CA ILE A 497 -9.46 -1.21 11.92
C ILE A 497 -10.05 -0.89 13.29
N ILE A 498 -11.36 -1.16 13.48
CA ILE A 498 -12.03 -1.00 14.77
C ILE A 498 -11.32 -1.87 15.83
N ASN A 499 -11.06 -3.14 15.52
CA ASN A 499 -10.41 -4.04 16.46
C ASN A 499 -8.98 -3.61 16.80
N PHE A 500 -8.17 -3.12 15.84
CA PHE A 500 -6.85 -2.54 16.15
C PHE A 500 -6.94 -1.35 17.10
N SER A 501 -7.93 -0.47 16.89
CA SER A 501 -8.17 0.65 17.82
C SER A 501 -8.60 0.20 19.21
N LEU A 502 -9.35 -0.91 19.31
CA LEU A 502 -9.71 -1.52 20.60
C LEU A 502 -8.50 -2.15 21.29
N MET A 503 -7.63 -2.87 20.55
CA MET A 503 -6.37 -3.42 21.08
C MET A 503 -5.53 -2.33 21.71
N ALA A 504 -5.42 -1.19 21.03
CA ALA A 504 -4.70 -0.03 21.50
C ALA A 504 -5.33 0.60 22.75
N ARG A 505 -6.63 0.91 22.67
CA ARG A 505 -7.39 1.49 23.78
C ARG A 505 -7.28 0.65 25.05
N TYR A 506 -7.30 -0.67 24.89
CA TYR A 506 -7.26 -1.63 25.99
C TYR A 506 -5.89 -2.26 26.21
N TYR A 507 -4.81 -1.66 25.70
CA TYR A 507 -3.47 -2.23 25.79
C TYR A 507 -3.01 -2.54 27.22
N LEU A 508 -3.36 -1.69 28.19
CA LEU A 508 -3.06 -1.91 29.61
C LEU A 508 -3.95 -2.98 30.27
N MET A 509 -5.07 -3.35 29.65
CA MET A 509 -6.07 -4.25 30.23
C MET A 509 -5.85 -5.73 29.87
N HIS A 510 -4.82 -6.05 29.09
CA HIS A 510 -4.45 -7.42 28.75
C HIS A 510 -2.93 -7.64 28.89
N LYS A 511 -2.52 -8.86 29.23
CA LYS A 511 -1.11 -9.28 29.37
C LYS A 511 -0.49 -9.75 28.06
N GLY A 512 -1.32 -10.26 27.16
CA GLY A 512 -0.86 -10.85 25.92
C GLY A 512 -1.92 -10.82 24.84
N ILE A 513 -1.51 -11.23 23.65
CA ILE A 513 -2.35 -11.30 22.45
C ILE A 513 -2.22 -12.70 21.85
N SER A 514 -3.34 -13.29 21.45
CA SER A 514 -3.37 -14.54 20.72
C SER A 514 -3.82 -14.36 19.27
N PHE A 515 -3.21 -15.06 18.33
CA PHE A 515 -3.62 -15.07 16.92
C PHE A 515 -3.27 -16.39 16.22
N SER A 516 -3.92 -16.69 15.08
CA SER A 516 -3.56 -17.84 14.24
C SER A 516 -2.41 -17.48 13.32
N LEU A 517 -1.31 -18.24 13.36
CA LEU A 517 -0.16 -18.02 12.50
C LEU A 517 -0.43 -18.43 11.03
N ASP A 518 -1.52 -19.15 10.76
CA ASP A 518 -1.81 -19.71 9.43
C ASP A 518 -1.90 -18.62 8.35
N PHE A 519 -2.43 -17.43 8.65
CA PHE A 519 -2.48 -16.32 7.69
C PHE A 519 -1.09 -15.77 7.36
N LEU A 520 -0.14 -15.79 8.30
CA LEU A 520 1.25 -15.36 8.06
C LEU A 520 2.02 -16.41 7.26
N LEU A 521 1.82 -17.69 7.54
CA LEU A 521 2.51 -18.78 6.84
C LEU A 521 2.11 -18.83 5.36
N GLN A 522 0.89 -18.44 5.00
CA GLN A 522 0.50 -18.29 3.60
C GLN A 522 1.41 -17.33 2.83
N TYR A 523 1.86 -16.22 3.43
CA TYR A 523 2.79 -15.29 2.77
C TYR A 523 4.14 -15.95 2.50
N LEU A 524 4.65 -16.70 3.47
CA LEU A 524 5.88 -17.47 3.34
C LEU A 524 5.79 -18.53 2.24
N PHE A 525 4.72 -19.34 2.25
CA PHE A 525 4.53 -20.40 1.27
C PHE A 525 4.33 -19.86 -0.16
N HIS A 526 3.85 -18.63 -0.31
CA HIS A 526 3.67 -17.96 -1.62
C HIS A 526 4.85 -17.04 -2.01
N GLY A 527 5.97 -17.08 -1.29
CA GLY A 527 7.16 -16.28 -1.60
C GLY A 527 6.98 -14.76 -1.45
N ARG A 528 5.99 -14.31 -0.65
CA ARG A 528 5.73 -12.90 -0.37
C ARG A 528 6.50 -12.46 0.88
N ASN A 529 6.99 -11.23 0.90
CA ASN A 529 7.68 -10.67 2.06
C ASN A 529 6.70 -10.42 3.23
N MET A 530 7.01 -10.97 4.42
CA MET A 530 6.24 -10.76 5.65
C MET A 530 6.29 -9.31 6.17
N ASP A 531 7.31 -8.52 5.79
CA ASP A 531 7.41 -7.10 6.18
C ASP A 531 6.19 -6.28 5.73
N ASN A 532 5.51 -6.75 4.69
CA ASN A 532 4.30 -6.12 4.16
C ASN A 532 3.02 -6.61 4.87
N ASN A 533 3.13 -7.51 5.86
CA ASN A 533 1.98 -7.96 6.62
C ASN A 533 1.59 -6.92 7.68
N MET A 534 0.36 -6.44 7.55
CA MET A 534 -0.16 -5.32 8.31
C MET A 534 -0.42 -5.63 9.79
N PHE A 535 -0.88 -6.84 10.10
CA PHE A 535 -1.04 -7.27 11.48
C PHE A 535 0.32 -7.33 12.17
N LEU A 536 1.31 -7.89 11.49
CA LEU A 536 2.68 -7.97 11.99
C LEU A 536 3.30 -6.58 12.19
N ALA A 537 3.14 -5.67 11.22
CA ALA A 537 3.60 -4.29 11.34
C ALA A 537 2.94 -3.57 12.53
N PHE A 538 1.62 -3.68 12.68
CA PHE A 538 0.89 -3.13 13.82
C PHE A 538 1.40 -3.69 15.15
N PHE A 539 1.47 -5.00 15.27
CA PHE A 539 1.93 -5.68 16.47
C PHE A 539 3.38 -5.29 16.82
N ASN A 540 4.25 -5.19 15.81
CA ASN A 540 5.63 -4.73 15.99
C ASN A 540 5.72 -3.27 16.43
N MET A 541 4.79 -2.39 16.03
CA MET A 541 4.74 -1.01 16.56
C MET A 541 4.28 -1.00 18.02
N MET A 542 3.27 -1.78 18.39
CA MET A 542 2.80 -1.90 19.77
C MET A 542 3.90 -2.41 20.71
N ASN A 543 4.68 -3.41 20.27
CA ASN A 543 5.79 -3.96 21.06
C ASN A 543 7.02 -3.05 21.14
N GLN A 544 7.06 -1.97 20.35
CA GLN A 544 8.12 -0.98 20.46
C GLN A 544 7.88 0.05 21.56
N LEU A 545 6.64 0.15 22.04
CA LEU A 545 6.28 1.03 23.13
C LEU A 545 7.01 0.62 24.41
N ARG A 546 7.63 1.58 25.08
CA ARG A 546 8.38 1.40 26.33
C ARG A 546 8.30 2.64 27.21
N GLY A 547 8.61 2.45 28.48
CA GLY A 547 8.61 3.54 29.45
C GLY A 547 7.22 3.82 30.00
N ASP A 548 7.03 5.04 30.48
CA ASP A 548 5.83 5.44 31.20
C ASP A 548 4.81 6.06 30.26
N ILE A 549 3.53 5.71 30.43
CA ILE A 549 2.44 6.33 29.66
C ILE A 549 2.26 7.76 30.12
N VAL A 550 2.39 8.69 29.17
CA VAL A 550 2.21 10.13 29.34
C VAL A 550 0.81 10.56 28.92
N HIS A 551 0.25 9.92 27.89
CA HIS A 551 -1.11 10.17 27.42
C HIS A 551 -1.71 8.91 26.83
N GLN A 552 -2.97 8.62 27.11
CA GLN A 552 -3.71 7.52 26.49
C GLN A 552 -5.18 7.91 26.30
N ASP A 553 -5.68 7.76 25.08
CA ASP A 553 -7.10 7.84 24.75
C ASP A 553 -7.45 6.81 23.66
N ASN A 554 -8.66 6.88 23.10
CA ASN A 554 -9.12 5.93 22.08
C ASN A 554 -8.32 5.98 20.76
N GLN A 555 -7.53 7.04 20.57
CA GLN A 555 -6.86 7.37 19.33
C GLN A 555 -5.34 7.50 19.51
N ILE A 556 -4.82 7.66 20.72
CA ILE A 556 -3.40 7.90 20.95
C ILE A 556 -2.92 7.16 22.19
N ILE A 557 -1.77 6.50 22.09
CA ILE A 557 -0.94 6.05 23.21
C ILE A 557 0.40 6.77 23.08
N LEU A 558 0.80 7.51 24.11
CA LEU A 558 2.06 8.22 24.15
C LEU A 558 2.84 7.78 25.37
N THR A 559 4.06 7.30 25.15
CA THR A 559 4.98 6.94 26.23
C THR A 559 6.23 7.79 26.23
N LYS A 560 6.90 7.81 27.38
CA LYS A 560 8.20 8.42 27.57
C LYS A 560 9.16 7.41 28.16
N PHE A 561 10.29 7.22 27.51
CA PHE A 561 11.40 6.43 27.99
C PHE A 561 12.69 7.25 27.93
N LYS A 562 13.22 7.63 29.10
CA LYS A 562 14.38 8.54 29.21
C LYS A 562 14.13 9.86 28.46
N PHE A 563 14.88 10.13 27.38
CA PHE A 563 14.77 11.33 26.55
C PHE A 563 13.96 11.12 25.26
N GLU A 564 13.35 9.94 25.08
CA GLU A 564 12.56 9.58 23.91
C GLU A 564 11.07 9.53 24.26
N TYR A 565 10.23 10.08 23.39
CA TYR A 565 8.80 9.84 23.39
C TYR A 565 8.42 8.96 22.21
N GLN A 566 7.44 8.09 22.43
CA GLN A 566 6.88 7.21 21.43
C GLN A 566 5.37 7.39 21.41
N CYS A 567 4.84 7.78 20.26
CA CYS A 567 3.42 8.04 20.07
C CYS A 567 2.88 7.05 19.05
N LEU A 568 1.90 6.25 19.45
CA LEU A 568 1.11 5.40 18.56
C LEU A 568 -0.27 6.02 18.42
N ALA A 569 -0.65 6.36 17.19
CA ALA A 569 -1.94 6.98 16.88
C ALA A 569 -2.81 6.02 16.04
N PHE A 570 -4.12 5.97 16.32
CA PHE A 570 -5.08 4.98 15.82
C PHE A 570 -6.37 5.62 15.32
N ASN A 571 -6.93 5.08 14.23
CA ASN A 571 -8.32 5.25 13.80
C ASN A 571 -8.91 6.66 14.02
N MET A 572 -8.37 7.63 13.28
CA MET A 572 -8.71 9.05 13.41
C MET A 572 -9.95 9.41 12.59
N ASN A 573 -11.06 8.69 12.76
CA ASN A 573 -12.34 9.09 12.17
C ASN A 573 -12.91 10.30 12.91
N ILE A 574 -13.27 11.37 12.18
CA ILE A 574 -14.48 12.13 12.49
C ILE A 574 -15.57 11.55 11.59
N SER A 575 -16.81 11.64 12.06
CA SER A 575 -18.06 11.23 11.41
C SER A 575 -18.05 11.19 9.88
N THR A 576 -18.87 10.28 9.35
CA THR A 576 -19.24 10.06 7.95
C THR A 576 -19.69 11.30 7.14
N ALA A 577 -19.66 12.50 7.72
CA ALA A 577 -20.11 13.75 7.14
C ALA A 577 -18.97 14.70 6.70
N GLU A 578 -17.71 14.50 7.11
CA GLU A 578 -16.62 15.40 6.72
C GLU A 578 -15.43 14.64 6.11
N GLN A 579 -15.03 15.06 4.90
CA GLN A 579 -13.85 14.58 4.19
C GLN A 579 -12.58 15.08 4.89
N LEU A 580 -12.21 14.50 6.03
CA LEU A 580 -10.87 14.71 6.59
C LEU A 580 -9.86 13.91 5.79
N GLN A 581 -8.82 14.57 5.30
CA GLN A 581 -7.71 13.95 4.60
C GLN A 581 -6.51 13.72 5.52
N ASP A 582 -6.29 14.64 6.48
CA ASP A 582 -5.15 14.59 7.39
C ASP A 582 -5.55 14.94 8.83
N LEU A 583 -4.79 14.42 9.78
CA LEU A 583 -4.78 14.76 11.19
C LEU A 583 -3.45 15.44 11.52
N GLN A 584 -3.53 16.57 12.19
CA GLN A 584 -2.35 17.27 12.68
C GLN A 584 -2.21 17.09 14.20
N LEU A 585 -1.15 16.39 14.61
CA LEU A 585 -0.76 16.25 16.01
C LEU A 585 0.21 17.37 16.39
N ASN A 586 -0.18 18.21 17.35
CA ASN A 586 0.64 19.32 17.84
C ASN A 586 1.19 18.97 19.23
N PHE A 587 2.48 18.64 19.31
CA PHE A 587 3.13 18.38 20.60
C PHE A 587 3.62 19.69 21.22
N LYS A 588 2.98 20.10 22.32
CA LYS A 588 3.34 21.31 23.07
C LYS A 588 4.40 20.97 24.13
N THR A 589 5.68 21.20 23.81
CA THR A 589 6.83 21.10 24.72
C THR A 589 7.51 22.45 24.95
N THR A 590 8.13 22.62 26.12
CA THR A 590 9.04 23.74 26.42
C THR A 590 10.42 23.58 25.78
N GLN A 591 10.83 22.35 25.43
CA GLN A 591 12.13 22.02 24.84
C GLN A 591 12.03 21.67 23.33
N PRO A 592 13.06 21.99 22.51
CA PRO A 592 13.10 21.63 21.09
C PRO A 592 13.27 20.12 20.89
N MET A 593 12.51 19.55 19.95
CA MET A 593 12.54 18.11 19.63
C MET A 593 13.45 17.84 18.42
N SER A 594 14.21 16.76 18.45
CA SER A 594 14.99 16.24 17.31
C SER A 594 14.24 15.13 16.56
N HIS A 595 14.46 15.05 15.25
CA HIS A 595 13.87 14.02 14.39
C HIS A 595 14.34 12.62 14.80
N ALA A 596 13.41 11.67 14.91
CA ALA A 596 13.70 10.25 14.95
C ALA A 596 12.87 9.51 13.89
N GLU A 597 13.37 8.35 13.46
CA GLU A 597 12.73 7.49 12.46
C GLU A 597 11.32 7.10 12.92
N SER A 598 10.32 7.36 12.06
CA SER A 598 8.91 7.12 12.34
C SER A 598 8.29 6.33 11.20
N SER A 599 7.32 5.46 11.52
CA SER A 599 6.66 4.58 10.57
C SER A 599 5.15 4.86 10.56
N LEU A 600 4.59 5.04 9.37
CA LEU A 600 3.17 5.28 9.15
C LEU A 600 2.56 4.12 8.40
N ILE A 601 1.43 3.61 8.85
CA ILE A 601 0.60 2.68 8.10
C ILE A 601 -0.59 3.45 7.54
N THR A 602 -0.69 3.55 6.21
CA THR A 602 -1.81 4.22 5.54
C THR A 602 -2.78 3.18 5.01
N TYR A 603 -4.08 3.34 5.32
CA TYR A 603 -5.15 2.51 4.79
C TYR A 603 -5.85 3.27 3.66
N THR A 604 -5.82 2.72 2.47
CA THR A 604 -6.57 3.26 1.32
C THR A 604 -7.69 2.30 0.97
N LYS A 605 -8.91 2.81 0.81
CA LYS A 605 -10.01 2.01 0.25
C LYS A 605 -9.58 1.63 -1.17
N ALA A 606 -9.49 0.33 -1.44
CA ALA A 606 -9.24 -0.15 -2.80
C ALA A 606 -10.35 0.44 -3.68
N PRO A 607 -10.01 1.08 -4.81
CA PRO A 607 -11.04 1.55 -5.74
C PRO A 607 -11.92 0.35 -6.12
N ASN A 608 -13.24 0.56 -6.15
CA ASN A 608 -14.22 -0.47 -6.50
C ASN A 608 -13.79 -1.14 -7.82
N LEU A 609 -13.23 -2.34 -7.75
CA LEU A 609 -12.93 -3.15 -8.92
C LEU A 609 -14.25 -3.79 -9.39
N ASN A 610 -15.04 -3.04 -10.14
CA ASN A 610 -16.13 -3.62 -10.93
C ASN A 610 -15.93 -3.24 -12.40
N HIS A 611 -15.33 -4.15 -13.18
CA HIS A 611 -16.09 -4.99 -14.14
C HIS A 611 -15.17 -5.86 -15.03
N HIS A 612 -15.46 -7.17 -15.04
CA HIS A 612 -14.96 -8.26 -15.92
C HIS A 612 -13.56 -8.80 -15.58
N GLN A 613 -13.33 -10.07 -15.21
CA GLN A 613 -13.83 -11.38 -15.69
C GLN A 613 -13.85 -12.35 -14.46
N ASP A 614 -14.72 -13.34 -14.27
CA ASP A 614 -15.27 -14.33 -15.18
C ASP A 614 -16.69 -14.73 -14.76
N GLN A 615 -17.58 -14.88 -15.74
CA GLN A 615 -18.89 -15.50 -15.55
C GLN A 615 -18.75 -17.02 -15.67
N THR A 616 -18.52 -17.72 -14.57
CA THR A 616 -19.28 -18.94 -14.28
C THR A 616 -19.52 -19.04 -12.76
N LYS A 617 -20.82 -19.04 -12.39
CA LYS A 617 -21.39 -19.32 -11.06
C LYS A 617 -21.19 -18.26 -9.96
N ASN A 618 -22.14 -17.33 -9.84
CA ASN A 618 -23.11 -17.26 -8.72
C ASN A 618 -23.91 -15.94 -8.78
N LYS A 619 -25.23 -16.05 -8.66
CA LYS A 619 -26.21 -14.96 -8.76
C LYS A 619 -26.44 -14.19 -7.44
N ASP A 620 -25.43 -14.13 -6.56
CA ASP A 620 -25.60 -13.57 -5.19
C ASP A 620 -24.79 -12.29 -4.89
N ASN A 621 -24.12 -11.65 -5.86
CA ASN A 621 -23.33 -10.45 -5.58
C ASN A 621 -24.12 -9.14 -5.79
N LEU A 622 -25.05 -8.86 -4.87
CA LEU A 622 -25.67 -7.53 -4.70
C LEU A 622 -25.06 -6.71 -3.55
N PHE A 623 -23.98 -7.19 -2.92
CA PHE A 623 -23.19 -6.43 -1.95
C PHE A 623 -21.72 -6.85 -2.06
N GLN A 624 -20.87 -6.06 -2.75
CA GLN A 624 -19.41 -6.21 -2.59
C GLN A 624 -18.91 -5.21 -1.56
N PRO A 625 -18.33 -5.66 -0.43
CA PRO A 625 -17.86 -4.77 0.62
C PRO A 625 -16.64 -3.96 0.16
N HIS A 626 -16.46 -2.80 0.80
CA HIS A 626 -15.34 -1.90 0.59
C HIS A 626 -14.06 -2.51 1.17
N PHE A 627 -13.15 -2.97 0.32
CA PHE A 627 -11.86 -3.53 0.75
C PHE A 627 -10.83 -2.42 0.99
N TRP A 628 -9.96 -2.56 1.99
CA TRP A 628 -8.86 -1.61 2.27
C TRP A 628 -7.50 -2.25 2.02
N LYS A 629 -6.60 -1.49 1.37
CA LYS A 629 -5.19 -1.83 1.17
C LYS A 629 -4.33 -1.01 2.14
N GLY A 630 -3.59 -1.71 2.99
CA GLY A 630 -2.64 -1.10 3.93
C GLY A 630 -1.24 -1.00 3.33
N GLN A 631 -0.59 0.15 3.48
CA GLN A 631 0.79 0.36 3.04
C GLN A 631 1.61 1.06 4.13
N LEU A 632 2.82 0.57 4.38
CA LEU A 632 3.81 1.26 5.22
C LEU A 632 4.41 2.45 4.45
N SER A 633 4.48 3.61 5.09
CA SER A 633 4.88 4.91 4.56
C SER A 633 5.58 5.73 5.66
N TYR A 634 6.12 6.90 5.33
CA TYR A 634 6.81 7.78 6.29
C TYR A 634 6.01 9.07 6.48
N PRO A 635 5.80 9.55 7.72
CA PRO A 635 5.04 10.77 7.97
C PRO A 635 5.83 12.02 7.58
N THR A 636 5.13 13.11 7.24
CA THR A 636 5.75 14.43 7.00
C THR A 636 5.83 15.24 8.29
N ILE A 637 6.99 15.86 8.56
CA ILE A 637 7.26 16.61 9.80
C ILE A 637 7.44 18.09 9.46
N ILE A 638 6.65 18.97 10.09
CA ILE A 638 6.76 20.42 9.92
C ILE A 638 6.63 21.11 11.29
N ASN A 639 7.64 21.85 11.75
CA ASN A 639 7.56 22.74 12.93
C ASN A 639 6.86 22.15 14.17
N ARG A 640 7.30 20.97 14.66
CA ARG A 640 6.73 20.25 15.84
C ARG A 640 5.32 19.67 15.61
N LYS A 641 4.86 19.66 14.36
CA LYS A 641 3.60 19.09 13.93
C LYS A 641 3.87 17.80 13.17
N TYR A 642 3.11 16.76 13.51
CA TYR A 642 3.09 15.51 12.76
C TYR A 642 1.78 15.43 12.01
N ILE A 643 1.87 15.29 10.69
CA ILE A 643 0.71 15.15 9.81
C ILE A 643 0.55 13.67 9.49
N LEU A 644 -0.58 13.11 9.91
CA LEU A 644 -0.96 11.71 9.68
C LEU A 644 -2.19 11.71 8.78
N PRO A 645 -2.28 10.89 7.72
CA PRO A 645 -3.51 10.72 6.96
C PRO A 645 -4.67 10.30 7.87
N SER A 646 -5.88 10.76 7.59
CA SER A 646 -7.08 10.52 8.43
C SER A 646 -7.37 9.02 8.67
N MET A 647 -7.03 8.17 7.71
CA MET A 647 -7.13 6.70 7.78
C MET A 647 -5.75 6.06 7.90
N SER A 648 -5.01 6.39 8.97
CA SER A 648 -3.70 5.82 9.21
C SER A 648 -3.47 5.41 10.66
N ILE A 649 -2.53 4.49 10.86
CA ILE A 649 -1.92 4.19 12.16
C ILE A 649 -0.48 4.68 12.11
N GLY A 650 -0.14 5.67 12.93
CA GLY A 650 1.19 6.25 12.97
C GLY A 650 1.95 5.82 14.21
N HIS A 651 3.20 5.39 14.05
CA HIS A 651 4.15 5.24 15.15
C HIS A 651 5.26 6.29 15.00
N ILE A 652 5.19 7.29 15.86
CA ILE A 652 6.05 8.46 15.84
C ILE A 652 7.02 8.38 17.01
N LYS A 653 8.31 8.51 16.74
CA LYS A 653 9.34 8.65 17.77
C LYS A 653 9.96 10.02 17.68
N PHE A 654 10.28 10.60 18.83
CA PHE A 654 11.06 11.84 18.89
C PHE A 654 11.85 11.92 20.18
N SER A 655 13.02 12.54 20.11
CA SER A 655 13.87 12.79 21.27
C SER A 655 13.87 14.27 21.64
N LEU A 656 14.00 14.57 22.92
CA LEU A 656 14.37 15.89 23.38
C LEU A 656 15.89 16.02 23.25
N ARG A 657 16.39 17.13 22.67
CA ARG A 657 17.82 17.40 22.70
C ARG A 657 18.26 17.48 24.17
N SER A 658 19.28 16.70 24.53
CA SER A 658 19.98 16.75 25.81
C SER A 658 20.66 18.09 26.01
#